data_AF-A0A267A033-F1
#
_entry.id   AF-A0A267A033-F1
#
_cell.length_a   1.000
_cell.length_b   1.000
_cell.length_c   1.000
_cell.angle_alpha   90.00
_cell.angle_beta   90.00
_cell.angle_gamma   90.00
#
_symmetry.space_group_name_H-M   'P 1'
#
loop_
_entity.id
_entity.type
_entity.pdbx_description
1 polymer ?
#
loop_
_entity_poly.entity_id
_entity_poly.type
_entity_poly.pdbx_seq_one_letter_code
_entity_poly.pdbx_strand_id
1 'polypeptide(L)'
;MCQISKLAERSLDADLALALSLNGRELFRDEQPLKILLMSATLEGERLSGILDDAPILRSEGRMYPVAMRWGRPFVPGEFIEPRVVQTVLDAINDESGSLLVFLPGQAEIRRVNQQLADALGSRSDILLCPLHGELDLAAQRAAIEPAPKGQRKVVLATNIAETSLTIDGVRVVIDAGLARLPRFDPGSGMTRLDTQRISRASATQRAGRAGRLEPGVCYRLWSEDQHAQMAAYGSAEILQADLAGLALQLARWGVTPEQLIWLDMPPSASYAQARQLLERLGALHGAKLTPHGEAMAELPAHPRIAHLLLRGQDLGLADMACDVAALLGERDILRGVGADVHSRLALLSGESRASRGGQGGVQRAKQLARQYRGYLRGKATQPVADPDHPRWLGALLALAYPDRVAQQRKPGGAEYRLANGRAALFSEVDGLMKQPWLVIADLGSRQGQREERIYLAAEFDPALLEGVLSEQVSVVDQLDWDEREGVLRAERQRKVGELVLSREPLTGLDEAARTGALVNLVRRKGLELLPWTPELRQWQARVGLLRQLDLQVQGDSEWPDVSDTALLGSLEDWLAPYLGRVSRLSHFASLDLSSIVHNLLKWPLPQRLEELAPHHIKVPSGSSVRLDYSEHPPILAVRLQELFGLADTPRIAGGRQVVKLHLLSPARRPVQVTQDLANFWRSTYAEVKKDLKGRYPKHYWPDDPLVAEATARIKPRKA
;
A
#
# COMPACT_ATOMS: atom_id res chain seq x y z
N MET A 1 0.58 -9.00 -39.97
CA MET A 1 0.74 -10.04 -38.94
C MET A 1 1.53 -9.43 -37.80
N CYS A 2 1.01 -9.49 -36.57
CA CYS A 2 1.72 -9.11 -35.34
C CYS A 2 2.25 -10.39 -34.68
N GLN A 3 3.55 -10.43 -34.39
CA GLN A 3 4.17 -11.56 -33.70
C GLN A 3 4.76 -11.09 -32.38
N ILE A 4 4.28 -11.65 -31.27
CA ILE A 4 4.76 -11.36 -29.92
C ILE A 4 5.53 -12.57 -29.43
N SER A 5 6.83 -12.39 -29.20
CA SER A 5 7.75 -13.47 -28.82
C SER A 5 8.11 -13.40 -27.34
N LYS A 6 8.52 -14.54 -26.75
CA LYS A 6 8.92 -14.67 -25.34
C LYS A 6 7.83 -14.30 -24.32
N LEU A 7 6.56 -14.56 -24.65
CA LEU A 7 5.43 -14.16 -23.79
C LEU A 7 5.43 -14.82 -22.39
N ALA A 8 6.13 -15.95 -22.24
CA ALA A 8 6.37 -16.60 -20.95
C ALA A 8 7.10 -15.70 -19.92
N GLU A 9 7.81 -14.67 -20.37
CA GLU A 9 8.48 -13.70 -19.49
C GLU A 9 7.49 -12.75 -18.80
N ARG A 10 6.23 -12.67 -19.31
CA ARG A 10 5.13 -11.84 -18.78
C ARG A 10 5.59 -10.39 -18.52
N SER A 11 6.37 -9.83 -19.45
CA SER A 11 6.83 -8.44 -19.35
C SER A 11 5.70 -7.46 -19.61
N LEU A 12 5.80 -6.28 -19.00
CA LEU A 12 4.78 -5.23 -19.13
C LEU A 12 4.58 -4.82 -20.59
N ASP A 13 5.66 -4.70 -21.36
CA ASP A 13 5.61 -4.31 -22.78
C ASP A 13 4.93 -5.38 -23.64
N ALA A 14 5.18 -6.67 -23.38
CA ALA A 14 4.57 -7.77 -24.12
C ALA A 14 3.06 -7.85 -23.84
N ASP A 15 2.66 -7.65 -22.59
CA ASP A 15 1.25 -7.62 -22.17
C ASP A 15 0.51 -6.43 -22.77
N LEU A 16 1.11 -5.23 -22.73
CA LEU A 16 0.54 -4.04 -23.37
C LEU A 16 0.42 -4.22 -24.88
N ALA A 17 1.46 -4.74 -25.54
CA ALA A 17 1.45 -5.00 -26.98
C ALA A 17 0.33 -5.98 -27.37
N LEU A 18 0.10 -7.03 -26.57
CA LEU A 18 -1.00 -7.97 -26.78
C LEU A 18 -2.35 -7.27 -26.62
N ALA A 19 -2.56 -6.57 -25.51
CA ALA A 19 -3.82 -5.87 -25.21
C ALA A 19 -4.20 -4.86 -26.32
N LEU A 20 -3.23 -4.04 -26.76
CA LEU A 20 -3.44 -3.07 -27.84
C LEU A 20 -3.64 -3.75 -29.21
N SER A 21 -2.94 -4.86 -29.48
CA SER A 21 -3.13 -5.62 -30.72
C SER A 21 -4.54 -6.23 -30.80
N LEU A 22 -5.06 -6.73 -29.68
CA LEU A 22 -6.42 -7.28 -29.60
C LEU A 22 -7.47 -6.19 -29.77
N ASN A 23 -7.31 -5.05 -29.10
CA ASN A 23 -8.19 -3.91 -29.25
C ASN A 23 -8.17 -3.35 -30.68
N GLY A 24 -6.99 -3.21 -31.28
CA GLY A 24 -6.84 -2.83 -32.69
C GLY A 24 -7.52 -3.82 -33.64
N ARG A 25 -7.37 -5.14 -33.41
CA ARG A 25 -8.06 -6.18 -34.18
C ARG A 25 -9.58 -6.07 -34.09
N GLU A 26 -10.10 -5.62 -32.95
CA GLU A 26 -11.54 -5.39 -32.77
C GLU A 26 -12.05 -4.12 -33.47
N LEU A 27 -11.23 -3.06 -33.54
CA LEU A 27 -11.58 -1.81 -34.22
C LEU A 27 -11.51 -1.93 -35.75
N PHE A 28 -10.55 -2.69 -36.28
CA PHE A 28 -10.29 -2.83 -37.72
C PHE A 28 -10.79 -4.18 -38.27
N ARG A 29 -12.08 -4.49 -38.09
CA ARG A 29 -12.74 -5.76 -38.48
C ARG A 29 -12.94 -6.00 -39.99
N ASP A 30 -12.37 -5.17 -40.87
CA ASP A 30 -12.55 -5.30 -42.33
C ASP A 30 -11.91 -6.58 -42.91
N GLU A 31 -12.11 -6.81 -44.22
CA GLU A 31 -11.92 -8.08 -44.98
C GLU A 31 -10.62 -8.88 -44.70
N GLN A 32 -9.59 -8.27 -44.11
CA GLN A 32 -8.38 -8.95 -43.63
C GLN A 32 -8.06 -8.59 -42.18
N PRO A 33 -8.51 -9.40 -41.19
CA PRO A 33 -8.23 -9.14 -39.79
C PRO A 33 -6.73 -9.24 -39.47
N LEU A 34 -6.25 -8.42 -38.53
CA LEU A 34 -4.89 -8.49 -38.02
C LEU A 34 -4.61 -9.88 -37.43
N LYS A 35 -3.76 -10.66 -38.11
CA LYS A 35 -3.26 -11.95 -37.60
C LYS A 35 -2.30 -11.73 -36.44
N ILE A 36 -2.54 -12.39 -35.31
CA ILE A 36 -1.71 -12.34 -34.10
C ILE A 36 -1.09 -13.73 -33.88
N LEU A 37 0.23 -13.79 -33.70
CA LEU A 37 0.97 -15.00 -33.36
C LEU A 37 1.69 -14.80 -32.03
N LEU A 38 1.37 -15.61 -31.03
CA LEU A 38 2.05 -15.62 -29.73
C LEU A 38 3.04 -16.76 -29.68
N MET A 39 4.29 -16.47 -29.35
CA MET A 39 5.33 -17.47 -29.15
C MET A 39 5.75 -17.51 -27.68
N SER A 40 5.58 -18.67 -27.06
CA SER A 40 5.96 -18.94 -25.67
C SER A 40 6.87 -20.17 -25.59
N ALA A 41 7.83 -20.12 -24.68
CA ALA A 41 8.71 -21.25 -24.38
C ALA A 41 8.13 -22.16 -23.27
N THR A 42 7.00 -21.79 -22.65
CA THR A 42 6.34 -22.55 -21.58
C THR A 42 4.94 -22.96 -21.98
N LEU A 43 4.40 -23.95 -21.26
CA LEU A 43 3.12 -24.60 -21.51
C LEU A 43 1.88 -23.79 -21.07
N GLU A 44 1.96 -22.46 -20.90
CA GLU A 44 0.78 -21.60 -20.64
C GLU A 44 -0.14 -21.44 -21.88
N GLY A 45 -0.09 -22.38 -22.83
CA GLY A 45 -0.83 -22.32 -24.09
C GLY A 45 -2.35 -22.23 -23.89
N GLU A 46 -2.90 -22.85 -22.85
CA GLU A 46 -4.35 -22.86 -22.62
C GLU A 46 -4.90 -21.49 -22.20
N ARG A 47 -4.25 -20.82 -21.23
CA ARG A 47 -4.66 -19.47 -20.81
C ARG A 47 -4.54 -18.46 -21.96
N LEU A 48 -3.46 -18.58 -22.74
CA LEU A 48 -3.23 -17.75 -23.92
C LEU A 48 -4.24 -18.04 -25.04
N SER A 49 -4.59 -19.31 -25.25
CA SER A 49 -5.59 -19.74 -26.23
C SER A 49 -6.96 -19.15 -25.90
N GLY A 50 -7.38 -19.21 -24.62
CA GLY A 50 -8.67 -18.67 -24.20
C GLY A 50 -8.83 -17.16 -24.43
N ILE A 51 -7.76 -16.37 -24.31
CA ILE A 51 -7.79 -14.92 -24.61
C ILE A 51 -7.83 -14.62 -26.12
N LEU A 52 -7.45 -15.60 -26.93
CA LEU A 52 -7.44 -15.51 -28.38
C LEU A 52 -8.59 -16.29 -29.02
N ASP A 53 -9.76 -16.35 -28.36
CA ASP A 53 -10.95 -17.04 -28.87
C ASP A 53 -10.67 -18.52 -29.16
N ASP A 54 -10.05 -19.21 -28.20
CA ASP A 54 -9.63 -20.62 -28.28
C ASP A 54 -8.68 -20.90 -29.47
N ALA A 55 -7.74 -19.99 -29.71
CA ALA A 55 -6.77 -20.11 -30.80
C ALA A 55 -5.98 -21.43 -30.77
N PRO A 56 -5.68 -22.03 -31.93
CA PRO A 56 -4.98 -23.30 -32.01
C PRO A 56 -3.55 -23.19 -31.46
N ILE A 57 -3.18 -24.15 -30.61
CA ILE A 57 -1.84 -24.22 -30.01
C ILE A 57 -0.96 -25.11 -30.88
N LEU A 58 0.06 -24.51 -31.50
CA LEU A 58 1.10 -25.24 -32.23
C LEU A 58 2.27 -25.52 -31.28
N ARG A 59 2.62 -26.80 -31.12
CA ARG A 59 3.75 -27.24 -30.28
C ARG A 59 4.92 -27.64 -31.17
N SER A 60 6.09 -27.06 -30.91
CA SER A 60 7.37 -27.45 -31.50
C SER A 60 8.26 -27.99 -30.40
N GLU A 61 8.46 -29.30 -30.40
CA GLU A 61 9.29 -29.97 -29.40
C GLU A 61 10.75 -29.97 -29.87
N GLY A 62 11.62 -29.31 -29.10
CA GLY A 62 13.05 -29.40 -29.30
C GLY A 62 13.58 -30.76 -28.85
N ARG A 63 14.75 -31.18 -29.38
CA ARG A 63 15.49 -32.32 -28.82
C ARG A 63 16.04 -31.91 -27.46
N MET A 64 15.52 -32.51 -26.40
CA MET A 64 16.03 -32.34 -25.04
C MET A 64 16.44 -33.70 -24.51
N TYR A 65 17.71 -33.83 -24.13
CA TYR A 65 18.21 -35.02 -23.47
C TYR A 65 17.73 -35.05 -22.01
N PRO A 66 17.60 -36.25 -21.39
CA PRO A 66 17.18 -36.36 -20.00
C PRO A 66 18.15 -35.64 -19.06
N VAL A 67 17.60 -34.95 -18.06
CA VAL A 67 18.36 -34.25 -17.02
C VAL A 67 18.05 -34.90 -15.67
N ALA A 68 19.06 -35.50 -15.04
CA ALA A 68 18.93 -36.09 -13.72
C ALA A 68 18.83 -34.98 -12.64
N MET A 69 17.85 -35.08 -11.74
CA MET A 69 17.65 -34.10 -10.68
C MET A 69 18.35 -34.54 -9.39
N ARG A 70 19.18 -33.67 -8.81
CA ARG A 70 19.81 -33.87 -7.50
C ARG A 70 19.24 -32.83 -6.52
N TRP A 71 18.51 -33.29 -5.52
CA TRP A 71 17.89 -32.44 -4.51
C TRP A 71 18.81 -32.24 -3.31
N GLY A 72 18.93 -30.99 -2.85
CA GLY A 72 19.68 -30.65 -1.65
C GLY A 72 18.81 -30.61 -0.39
N ARG A 73 19.42 -30.26 0.75
CA ARG A 73 18.67 -29.99 2.00
C ARG A 73 17.68 -28.81 1.86
N PRO A 74 16.65 -28.71 2.72
CA PRO A 74 15.75 -27.56 2.72
C PRO A 74 16.51 -26.21 2.80
N PHE A 75 16.06 -25.24 2.02
CA PHE A 75 16.51 -23.85 2.09
C PHE A 75 15.87 -23.15 3.29
N VAL A 76 16.66 -22.42 4.07
CA VAL A 76 16.20 -21.63 5.21
C VAL A 76 16.28 -20.14 4.86
N PRO A 77 15.18 -19.37 4.99
CA PRO A 77 15.22 -17.92 4.77
C PRO A 77 16.29 -17.24 5.64
N GLY A 78 17.05 -16.33 5.05
CA GLY A 78 18.13 -15.60 5.73
C GLY A 78 19.49 -16.29 5.73
N GLU A 79 19.59 -17.53 5.26
CA GLU A 79 20.88 -18.22 5.09
C GLU A 79 21.71 -17.61 3.93
N PHE A 80 23.02 -17.46 4.12
CA PHE A 80 23.95 -17.13 3.05
C PHE A 80 24.06 -18.32 2.08
N ILE A 81 23.76 -18.09 0.81
CA ILE A 81 23.71 -19.15 -0.20
C ILE A 81 25.10 -19.54 -0.73
N GLU A 82 26.08 -18.64 -0.58
CA GLU A 82 27.41 -18.76 -1.18
C GLU A 82 28.19 -19.98 -0.69
N PRO A 83 28.32 -20.27 0.63
CA PRO A 83 29.06 -21.45 1.08
C PRO A 83 28.46 -22.75 0.53
N ARG A 84 27.12 -22.80 0.47
CA ARG A 84 26.39 -23.93 -0.07
C ARG A 84 26.62 -24.11 -1.56
N VAL A 85 26.59 -23.02 -2.34
CA VAL A 85 26.88 -23.04 -3.77
C VAL A 85 28.30 -23.51 -4.02
N VAL A 86 29.28 -22.96 -3.31
CA VAL A 86 30.70 -23.31 -3.47
C VAL A 86 30.92 -24.80 -3.22
N GLN A 87 30.39 -25.34 -2.12
CA GLN A 87 30.51 -26.76 -1.84
C GLN A 87 29.90 -27.63 -2.95
N THR A 88 28.66 -27.33 -3.39
CA THR A 88 28.01 -28.10 -4.46
C THR A 88 28.74 -27.99 -5.80
N VAL A 89 29.35 -26.83 -6.10
CA VAL A 89 30.18 -26.67 -7.30
C VAL A 89 31.42 -27.56 -7.23
N LEU A 90 32.10 -27.62 -6.08
CA LEU A 90 33.28 -28.47 -5.89
C LEU A 90 32.92 -29.96 -5.98
N ASP A 91 31.80 -30.37 -5.38
CA ASP A 91 31.29 -31.74 -5.46
C ASP A 91 30.97 -32.11 -6.92
N ALA A 92 30.19 -31.28 -7.62
CA ALA A 92 29.83 -31.50 -9.02
C ALA A 92 31.05 -31.49 -9.96
N ILE A 93 32.07 -30.69 -9.67
CA ILE A 93 33.34 -30.69 -10.41
C ILE A 93 34.03 -32.06 -10.33
N ASN A 94 33.94 -32.75 -9.20
CA ASN A 94 34.57 -34.05 -8.98
C ASN A 94 33.70 -35.22 -9.47
N ASP A 95 32.38 -35.11 -9.32
CA ASP A 95 31.44 -36.19 -9.61
C ASP A 95 31.01 -36.25 -11.08
N GLU A 96 31.05 -35.12 -11.79
CA GLU A 96 30.45 -34.97 -13.11
C GLU A 96 31.43 -34.43 -14.15
N SER A 97 31.20 -34.77 -15.42
CA SER A 97 31.93 -34.25 -16.57
C SER A 97 31.18 -33.08 -17.26
N GLY A 98 31.88 -32.38 -18.16
CA GLY A 98 31.34 -31.24 -18.91
C GLY A 98 31.44 -29.91 -18.16
N SER A 99 30.93 -28.84 -18.78
CA SER A 99 30.94 -27.51 -18.15
C SER A 99 29.73 -27.30 -17.25
N LEU A 100 29.91 -26.46 -16.22
CA LEU A 100 28.91 -26.15 -15.21
C LEU A 100 28.30 -24.77 -15.47
N LEU A 101 26.99 -24.66 -15.26
CA LEU A 101 26.25 -23.41 -15.22
C LEU A 101 25.60 -23.22 -13.84
N VAL A 102 25.98 -22.16 -13.14
CA VAL A 102 25.53 -21.86 -11.79
C VAL A 102 24.62 -20.64 -11.82
N PHE A 103 23.37 -20.79 -11.38
CA PHE A 103 22.41 -19.69 -11.26
C PHE A 103 22.49 -19.05 -9.88
N LEU A 104 22.78 -17.75 -9.85
CA LEU A 104 22.88 -16.93 -8.64
C LEU A 104 21.93 -15.71 -8.72
N PRO A 105 21.46 -15.18 -7.58
CA PRO A 105 20.48 -14.10 -7.59
C PRO A 105 21.06 -12.76 -8.06
N GLY A 106 22.37 -12.53 -7.95
CA GLY A 106 22.96 -11.26 -8.34
C GLY A 106 24.49 -11.25 -8.39
N GLN A 107 25.02 -10.09 -8.79
CA GLN A 107 26.46 -9.88 -9.01
C GLN A 107 27.30 -9.96 -7.73
N ALA A 108 26.72 -9.57 -6.58
CA ALA A 108 27.44 -9.62 -5.30
C ALA A 108 27.72 -11.08 -4.93
N GLU A 109 26.72 -11.95 -5.11
CA GLU A 109 26.82 -13.39 -4.90
C GLU A 109 27.77 -14.02 -5.92
N ILE A 110 27.68 -13.66 -7.21
CA ILE A 110 28.62 -14.11 -8.25
C ILE A 110 30.07 -13.78 -7.87
N ARG A 111 30.37 -12.55 -7.45
CA ARG A 111 31.73 -12.14 -7.06
C ARG A 111 32.25 -12.93 -5.86
N ARG A 112 31.43 -13.09 -4.82
CA ARG A 112 31.81 -13.86 -3.62
C ARG A 112 32.06 -15.33 -3.92
N VAL A 113 31.16 -15.97 -4.68
CA VAL A 113 31.32 -17.37 -5.10
C VAL A 113 32.54 -17.52 -6.02
N ASN A 114 32.75 -16.59 -6.96
CA ASN A 114 33.90 -16.62 -7.86
C ASN A 114 35.23 -16.57 -7.08
N GLN A 115 35.33 -15.67 -6.10
CA GLN A 115 36.53 -15.55 -5.27
C GLN A 115 36.75 -16.83 -4.43
N GLN A 116 35.72 -17.31 -3.75
CA GLN A 116 35.83 -18.52 -2.93
C GLN A 116 36.17 -19.77 -3.76
N LEU A 117 35.64 -19.88 -4.98
CA LEU A 117 36.03 -20.94 -5.90
C LEU A 117 37.46 -20.77 -6.39
N ALA A 118 37.90 -19.57 -6.74
CA ALA A 118 39.28 -19.35 -7.14
C ALA A 118 40.27 -19.77 -6.03
N ASP A 119 39.96 -19.42 -4.78
CA ASP A 119 40.76 -19.79 -3.62
C ASP A 119 40.77 -21.32 -3.40
N ALA A 120 39.60 -21.97 -3.52
CA ALA A 120 39.46 -23.41 -3.31
C ALA A 120 40.05 -24.27 -4.46
N LEU A 121 40.02 -23.77 -5.69
CA LEU A 121 40.55 -24.47 -6.87
C LEU A 121 42.08 -24.35 -6.99
N GLY A 122 42.69 -23.34 -6.35
CA GLY A 122 44.13 -23.15 -6.31
C GLY A 122 44.76 -23.09 -7.70
N SER A 123 45.68 -24.01 -7.99
CA SER A 123 46.42 -24.07 -9.26
C SER A 123 45.80 -24.97 -10.34
N ARG A 124 44.54 -25.42 -10.18
CA ARG A 124 43.84 -26.20 -11.21
C ARG A 124 43.62 -25.39 -12.48
N SER A 125 44.41 -25.67 -13.51
CA SER A 125 44.36 -25.00 -14.81
C SER A 125 43.36 -25.63 -15.80
N ASP A 126 42.77 -26.77 -15.42
CA ASP A 126 41.73 -27.46 -16.19
C ASP A 126 40.34 -26.81 -16.02
N ILE A 127 40.17 -25.86 -15.10
CA ILE A 127 38.88 -25.22 -14.79
C ILE A 127 38.97 -23.71 -14.99
N LEU A 128 38.12 -23.18 -15.88
CA LEU A 128 37.94 -21.76 -16.11
C LEU A 128 36.73 -21.23 -15.34
N LEU A 129 36.93 -20.24 -14.48
CA LEU A 129 35.83 -19.53 -13.83
C LEU A 129 35.39 -18.36 -14.71
N CYS A 130 34.13 -18.39 -15.14
CA CYS A 130 33.56 -17.41 -16.07
C CYS A 130 32.34 -16.73 -15.43
N PRO A 131 32.49 -15.58 -14.75
CA PRO A 131 31.32 -14.80 -14.34
C PRO A 131 30.54 -14.37 -15.59
N LEU A 132 29.21 -14.30 -15.49
CA LEU A 132 28.32 -13.81 -16.54
C LEU A 132 27.23 -12.92 -15.96
N HIS A 133 27.43 -11.61 -16.07
CA HIS A 133 26.45 -10.59 -15.71
C HIS A 133 26.55 -9.40 -16.66
N GLY A 134 25.48 -8.61 -16.80
CA GLY A 134 25.36 -7.54 -17.81
C GLY A 134 26.31 -6.35 -17.70
N GLU A 135 27.29 -6.38 -16.79
CA GLU A 135 28.32 -5.32 -16.64
C GLU A 135 29.71 -5.75 -17.12
N LEU A 136 29.85 -7.01 -17.52
CA LEU A 136 31.11 -7.50 -18.07
C LEU A 136 31.35 -6.86 -19.44
N ASP A 137 32.63 -6.67 -19.77
CA ASP A 137 33.01 -6.29 -21.13
C ASP A 137 32.63 -7.39 -22.13
N LEU A 138 32.59 -7.02 -23.40
CA LEU A 138 32.09 -7.88 -24.46
C LEU A 138 32.98 -9.11 -24.67
N ALA A 139 34.28 -9.03 -24.35
CA ALA A 139 35.21 -10.15 -24.44
C ALA A 139 34.97 -11.18 -23.33
N ALA A 140 34.77 -10.74 -22.09
CA ALA A 140 34.45 -11.59 -20.95
C ALA A 140 33.07 -12.25 -21.09
N GLN A 141 32.08 -11.52 -21.63
CA GLN A 141 30.78 -12.11 -21.96
C GLN A 141 30.92 -13.23 -23.01
N ARG A 142 31.70 -12.98 -24.08
CA ARG A 142 31.99 -14.00 -25.11
C ARG A 142 32.69 -15.21 -24.53
N ALA A 143 33.71 -15.03 -23.68
CA ALA A 143 34.42 -16.12 -23.04
C ALA A 143 33.50 -17.02 -22.18
N ALA A 144 32.48 -16.44 -21.54
CA ALA A 144 31.48 -17.20 -20.81
C ALA A 144 30.51 -17.99 -21.72
N ILE A 145 30.22 -17.48 -22.92
CA ILE A 145 29.28 -18.07 -23.88
C ILE A 145 29.96 -19.17 -24.71
N GLU A 146 31.14 -18.89 -25.27
CA GLU A 146 31.89 -19.76 -26.18
C GLU A 146 32.32 -21.07 -25.51
N PRO A 147 32.43 -22.19 -26.26
CA PRO A 147 32.90 -23.46 -25.72
C PRO A 147 34.23 -23.35 -24.97
N ALA A 148 34.40 -24.16 -23.93
CA ALA A 148 35.68 -24.22 -23.23
C ALA A 148 36.80 -24.71 -24.18
N PRO A 149 38.04 -24.19 -24.04
CA PRO A 149 39.19 -24.70 -24.78
C PRO A 149 39.38 -26.21 -24.57
N LYS A 150 39.95 -26.89 -25.58
CA LYS A 150 40.21 -28.34 -25.50
C LYS A 150 41.06 -28.66 -24.26
N GLY A 151 40.62 -29.65 -23.48
CA GLY A 151 41.30 -30.08 -22.24
C GLY A 151 40.91 -29.27 -21.00
N GLN A 152 40.04 -28.26 -21.13
CA GLN A 152 39.52 -27.48 -20.00
C GLN A 152 37.99 -27.59 -19.92
N ARG A 153 37.46 -27.20 -18.76
CA ARG A 153 36.02 -27.07 -18.49
C ARG A 153 35.76 -25.68 -17.94
N LYS A 154 34.57 -25.13 -18.17
CA LYS A 154 34.20 -23.83 -17.58
C LYS A 154 33.12 -23.98 -16.51
N VAL A 155 33.20 -23.12 -15.49
CA VAL A 155 32.14 -22.89 -14.50
C VAL A 155 31.61 -21.49 -14.74
N VAL A 156 30.43 -21.42 -15.35
CA VAL A 156 29.78 -20.15 -15.66
C VAL A 156 28.90 -19.74 -14.49
N LEU A 157 29.20 -18.60 -13.86
CA LEU A 157 28.44 -18.05 -12.75
C LEU A 157 27.51 -16.95 -13.26
N ALA A 158 26.23 -17.26 -13.43
CA ALA A 158 25.27 -16.41 -14.14
C ALA A 158 24.06 -16.01 -13.29
N THR A 159 23.43 -14.88 -13.66
CA THR A 159 22.07 -14.56 -13.21
C THR A 159 21.03 -15.24 -14.11
N ASN A 160 19.76 -14.86 -13.96
CA ASN A 160 18.67 -15.26 -14.87
C ASN A 160 18.88 -14.87 -16.35
N ILE A 161 19.91 -14.11 -16.71
CA ILE A 161 20.25 -13.82 -18.12
C ILE A 161 20.52 -15.09 -18.93
N ALA A 162 21.05 -16.14 -18.29
CA ALA A 162 21.30 -17.43 -18.92
C ALA A 162 20.05 -18.34 -18.98
N GLU A 163 18.94 -17.94 -18.37
CA GLU A 163 17.70 -18.72 -18.31
C GLU A 163 16.95 -18.74 -19.64
N THR A 164 16.85 -17.60 -20.33
CA THR A 164 16.10 -17.45 -21.59
C THR A 164 16.95 -16.91 -22.74
N SER A 165 17.79 -15.90 -22.48
CA SER A 165 18.30 -15.01 -23.54
C SER A 165 19.62 -15.41 -24.18
N LEU A 166 20.38 -16.33 -23.55
CA LEU A 166 21.68 -16.77 -24.04
C LEU A 166 21.77 -18.29 -24.08
N THR A 167 22.37 -18.85 -25.13
CA THR A 167 22.79 -20.25 -25.20
C THR A 167 24.26 -20.34 -24.87
N ILE A 168 24.58 -21.04 -23.79
CA ILE A 168 25.96 -21.30 -23.38
C ILE A 168 26.31 -22.68 -23.89
N ASP A 169 27.31 -22.76 -24.76
CA ASP A 169 27.71 -24.02 -25.37
C ASP A 169 28.55 -24.85 -24.37
N GLY A 170 28.39 -26.18 -24.44
CA GLY A 170 29.16 -27.15 -23.67
C GLY A 170 28.70 -27.38 -22.22
N VAL A 171 27.52 -26.87 -21.82
CA VAL A 171 26.96 -27.08 -20.48
C VAL A 171 26.27 -28.43 -20.40
N ARG A 172 26.69 -29.25 -19.42
CA ARG A 172 26.08 -30.53 -19.05
C ARG A 172 25.54 -30.53 -17.61
N VAL A 173 26.09 -29.68 -16.75
CA VAL A 173 25.76 -29.61 -15.32
C VAL A 173 25.16 -28.25 -15.01
N VAL A 174 24.01 -28.23 -14.35
CA VAL A 174 23.40 -27.00 -13.81
C VAL A 174 23.38 -27.05 -12.29
N ILE A 175 23.70 -25.94 -11.64
CA ILE A 175 23.55 -25.76 -10.20
C ILE A 175 22.63 -24.55 -10.00
N ASP A 176 21.46 -24.79 -9.42
CA ASP A 176 20.44 -23.77 -9.22
C ASP A 176 20.31 -23.40 -7.74
N ALA A 177 20.59 -22.13 -7.41
CA ALA A 177 20.33 -21.59 -6.09
C ALA A 177 18.83 -21.46 -5.77
N GLY A 178 17.96 -21.46 -6.79
CA GLY A 178 16.51 -21.35 -6.63
C GLY A 178 16.06 -19.94 -6.25
N LEU A 179 16.91 -18.94 -6.48
CA LEU A 179 16.67 -17.53 -6.16
C LEU A 179 16.83 -16.66 -7.41
N ALA A 180 16.11 -15.56 -7.43
CA ALA A 180 16.25 -14.48 -8.41
C ALA A 180 16.06 -13.13 -7.72
N ARG A 181 16.79 -12.12 -8.18
CA ARG A 181 16.62 -10.73 -7.74
C ARG A 181 15.86 -9.95 -8.81
N LEU A 182 14.66 -9.50 -8.48
CA LEU A 182 13.73 -8.85 -9.42
C LEU A 182 13.36 -7.45 -8.93
N PRO A 183 13.14 -6.49 -9.84
CA PRO A 183 12.57 -5.19 -9.48
C PRO A 183 11.12 -5.38 -8.99
N ARG A 184 10.77 -4.69 -7.91
CA ARG A 184 9.44 -4.66 -7.33
C ARG A 184 9.10 -3.25 -6.88
N PHE A 185 8.05 -2.70 -7.48
CA PHE A 185 7.47 -1.43 -7.13
C PHE A 185 6.70 -1.54 -5.82
N ASP A 186 6.96 -0.60 -4.91
CA ASP A 186 6.21 -0.39 -3.68
C ASP A 186 5.31 0.83 -3.87
N PRO A 187 3.98 0.63 -4.00
CA PRO A 187 3.04 1.73 -4.16
C PRO A 187 3.04 2.71 -2.98
N GLY A 188 3.37 2.25 -1.77
CA GLY A 188 3.42 3.12 -0.60
C GLY A 188 4.57 4.12 -0.64
N SER A 189 5.66 3.81 -1.36
CA SER A 189 6.82 4.69 -1.51
C SER A 189 6.88 5.38 -2.88
N GLY A 190 6.24 4.80 -3.90
CA GLY A 190 6.39 5.20 -5.29
C GLY A 190 7.76 4.79 -5.86
N MET A 191 8.31 3.66 -5.40
CA MET A 191 9.70 3.27 -5.66
C MET A 191 9.86 1.81 -6.02
N THR A 192 10.77 1.56 -6.93
CA THR A 192 11.18 0.20 -7.32
C THR A 192 12.38 -0.22 -6.49
N ARG A 193 12.22 -1.28 -5.69
CA ARG A 193 13.32 -1.93 -4.97
C ARG A 193 13.68 -3.26 -5.63
N LEU A 194 14.89 -3.76 -5.39
CA LEU A 194 15.28 -5.10 -5.80
C LEU A 194 14.93 -6.11 -4.69
N ASP A 195 14.00 -7.02 -4.97
CA ASP A 195 13.58 -8.07 -4.04
C ASP A 195 14.23 -9.40 -4.43
N THR A 196 14.78 -10.13 -3.46
CA THR A 196 15.36 -11.47 -3.71
C THR A 196 14.35 -12.51 -3.28
N GLN A 197 13.78 -13.24 -4.24
CA GLN A 197 12.71 -14.18 -4.00
C GLN A 197 13.01 -15.56 -4.61
N ARG A 198 12.20 -16.54 -4.21
CA ARG A 198 12.23 -17.88 -4.80
C ARG A 198 11.71 -17.85 -6.23
N ILE A 199 12.36 -18.63 -7.09
CA ILE A 199 11.90 -18.80 -8.48
C ILE A 199 10.67 -19.69 -8.55
N SER A 200 9.95 -19.63 -9.66
CA SER A 200 8.83 -20.53 -9.96
C SER A 200 9.33 -21.92 -10.39
N ARG A 201 8.42 -22.90 -10.36
CA ARG A 201 8.67 -24.24 -10.91
C ARG A 201 9.00 -24.18 -12.40
N ALA A 202 8.29 -23.35 -13.17
CA ALA A 202 8.56 -23.14 -14.59
C ALA A 202 10.00 -22.66 -14.85
N SER A 203 10.45 -21.63 -14.12
CA SER A 203 11.84 -21.14 -14.21
C SER A 203 12.86 -22.21 -13.80
N ALA A 204 12.61 -22.92 -12.70
CA ALA A 204 13.49 -24.00 -12.26
C ALA A 204 13.60 -25.15 -13.28
N THR A 205 12.53 -25.41 -14.04
CA THR A 205 12.54 -26.39 -15.14
C THR A 205 13.31 -25.87 -16.35
N GLN A 206 13.14 -24.60 -16.73
CA GLN A 206 13.93 -23.99 -17.82
C GLN A 206 15.42 -23.97 -17.50
N ARG A 207 15.79 -23.62 -16.27
CA ARG A 207 17.18 -23.65 -15.78
C ARG A 207 17.75 -25.05 -15.86
N ALA A 208 17.02 -26.07 -15.38
CA ALA A 208 17.44 -27.46 -15.49
C ALA A 208 17.61 -27.90 -16.94
N GLY A 209 16.71 -27.50 -17.85
CA GLY A 209 16.79 -27.79 -19.27
C GLY A 209 18.04 -27.25 -19.96
N ARG A 210 18.79 -26.32 -19.34
CA ARG A 210 20.10 -25.87 -19.85
C ARG A 210 21.17 -26.97 -19.82
N ALA A 211 21.04 -27.95 -18.94
CA ALA A 211 21.91 -29.14 -18.88
C ALA A 211 21.61 -30.16 -19.98
N GLY A 212 20.39 -30.20 -20.52
CA GLY A 212 19.92 -31.25 -21.44
C GLY A 212 19.96 -30.88 -22.93
N ARG A 213 20.73 -29.85 -23.32
CA ARG A 213 20.70 -29.33 -24.70
C ARG A 213 21.56 -30.13 -25.68
N LEU A 214 22.72 -30.59 -25.24
CA LEU A 214 23.71 -31.24 -26.10
C LEU A 214 23.77 -32.75 -25.87
N GLU A 215 23.62 -33.17 -24.63
CA GLU A 215 23.74 -34.56 -24.16
C GLU A 215 22.99 -34.74 -22.82
N PRO A 216 22.83 -35.97 -22.30
CA PRO A 216 22.25 -36.20 -20.97
C PRO A 216 23.02 -35.48 -19.87
N GLY A 217 22.30 -34.69 -19.08
CA GLY A 217 22.87 -33.79 -18.09
C GLY A 217 22.37 -34.02 -16.67
N VAL A 218 22.79 -33.16 -15.75
CA VAL A 218 22.40 -33.20 -14.34
C VAL A 218 22.12 -31.79 -13.83
N CYS A 219 21.12 -31.67 -12.95
CA CYS A 219 20.75 -30.42 -12.31
C CYS A 219 20.72 -30.58 -10.79
N TYR A 220 21.60 -29.86 -10.10
CA TYR A 220 21.64 -29.75 -8.65
C TYR A 220 20.76 -28.60 -8.20
N ARG A 221 19.76 -28.89 -7.38
CA ARG A 221 18.87 -27.90 -6.79
C ARG A 221 19.22 -27.69 -5.33
N LEU A 222 19.54 -26.46 -4.96
CA LEU A 222 19.94 -26.12 -3.59
C LEU A 222 18.74 -25.96 -2.64
N TRP A 223 17.73 -26.80 -2.81
CA TRP A 223 16.53 -26.90 -1.97
C TRP A 223 15.95 -28.31 -2.04
N SER A 224 15.03 -28.65 -1.13
CA SER A 224 14.41 -29.97 -1.08
C SER A 224 13.30 -30.16 -2.11
N GLU A 225 13.00 -31.42 -2.42
CA GLU A 225 11.89 -31.78 -3.32
C GLU A 225 10.54 -31.28 -2.78
N ASP A 226 10.29 -31.39 -1.47
CA ASP A 226 9.07 -30.87 -0.84
C ASP A 226 8.91 -29.36 -1.04
N GLN A 227 9.98 -28.60 -0.87
CA GLN A 227 9.97 -27.15 -1.13
C GLN A 227 9.73 -26.84 -2.60
N HIS A 228 10.17 -27.70 -3.51
CA HIS A 228 9.88 -27.53 -4.93
C HIS A 228 8.41 -27.73 -5.25
N ALA A 229 7.76 -28.72 -4.63
CA ALA A 229 6.33 -28.97 -4.81
C ALA A 229 5.48 -27.77 -4.34
N GLN A 230 5.94 -27.05 -3.31
CA GLN A 230 5.29 -25.86 -2.75
C GLN A 230 5.58 -24.56 -3.51
N MET A 231 6.51 -24.56 -4.47
CA MET A 231 6.79 -23.37 -5.28
C MET A 231 5.61 -23.01 -6.18
N ALA A 232 5.44 -21.70 -6.43
CA ALA A 232 4.52 -21.23 -7.45
C ALA A 232 4.81 -21.89 -8.80
N ALA A 233 3.77 -22.29 -9.52
CA ALA A 233 3.92 -22.93 -10.83
C ALA A 233 4.63 -21.99 -11.82
N TYR A 234 4.24 -20.72 -11.83
CA TYR A 234 4.72 -19.68 -12.75
C TYR A 234 5.19 -18.44 -12.00
N GLY A 235 5.97 -17.59 -12.67
CA GLY A 235 6.38 -16.29 -12.14
C GLY A 235 5.20 -15.31 -12.12
N SER A 236 5.24 -14.32 -11.23
CA SER A 236 4.28 -13.22 -11.26
C SER A 236 4.52 -12.35 -12.49
N ALA A 237 3.44 -11.88 -13.13
CA ALA A 237 3.52 -10.95 -14.24
C ALA A 237 4.07 -9.59 -13.79
N GLU A 238 4.88 -8.95 -14.64
CA GLU A 238 5.53 -7.67 -14.34
C GLU A 238 4.49 -6.55 -14.10
N ILE A 239 3.36 -6.57 -14.81
CA ILE A 239 2.25 -5.61 -14.65
C ILE A 239 1.70 -5.54 -13.22
N LEU A 240 1.85 -6.60 -12.41
CA LEU A 240 1.38 -6.64 -11.03
C LEU A 240 2.36 -6.00 -10.05
N GLN A 241 3.61 -5.77 -10.47
CA GLN A 241 4.71 -5.42 -9.57
C GLN A 241 5.59 -4.28 -10.09
N ALA A 242 5.35 -3.74 -11.28
CA ALA A 242 6.13 -2.65 -11.88
C ALA A 242 5.53 -1.26 -11.61
N ASP A 243 6.32 -0.23 -11.88
CA ASP A 243 5.83 1.14 -12.00
C ASP A 243 4.95 1.25 -13.26
N LEU A 244 3.70 1.67 -13.09
CA LEU A 244 2.72 1.75 -14.17
C LEU A 244 2.64 3.13 -14.83
N ALA A 245 3.53 4.08 -14.49
CA ALA A 245 3.53 5.42 -15.09
C ALA A 245 3.66 5.37 -16.61
N GLY A 246 4.58 4.54 -17.14
CA GLY A 246 4.75 4.33 -18.58
C GLY A 246 3.50 3.74 -19.23
N LEU A 247 2.92 2.69 -18.61
CA LEU A 247 1.68 2.06 -19.05
C LEU A 247 0.54 3.09 -19.11
N ALA A 248 0.32 3.85 -18.04
CA ALA A 248 -0.75 4.84 -17.95
C ALA A 248 -0.62 5.94 -18.99
N LEU A 249 0.61 6.39 -19.30
CA LEU A 249 0.84 7.38 -20.36
C LEU A 249 0.48 6.81 -21.74
N GLN A 250 0.87 5.57 -22.04
CA GLN A 250 0.55 4.93 -23.31
C GLN A 250 -0.95 4.65 -23.46
N LEU A 251 -1.64 4.22 -22.39
CA LEU A 251 -3.09 4.03 -22.41
C LEU A 251 -3.84 5.36 -22.60
N ALA A 252 -3.40 6.43 -21.93
CA ALA A 252 -3.97 7.75 -22.12
C ALA A 252 -3.76 8.28 -23.55
N ARG A 253 -2.59 8.03 -24.15
CA ARG A 253 -2.32 8.33 -25.57
C ARG A 253 -3.18 7.52 -26.52
N TRP A 254 -3.42 6.24 -26.21
CA TRP A 254 -4.32 5.39 -26.99
C TRP A 254 -5.81 5.79 -26.81
N GLY A 255 -6.14 6.51 -25.74
CA GLY A 255 -7.49 6.98 -25.46
C GLY A 255 -8.39 5.95 -24.77
N VAL A 256 -7.79 5.00 -24.04
CA VAL A 256 -8.52 3.91 -23.37
C VAL A 256 -8.18 3.79 -21.88
N THR A 257 -9.09 3.17 -21.16
CA THR A 257 -8.91 2.75 -19.76
C THR A 257 -8.59 1.26 -19.70
N PRO A 258 -7.88 0.77 -18.66
CA PRO A 258 -7.52 -0.64 -18.56
C PRO A 258 -8.72 -1.60 -18.71
N GLU A 259 -9.89 -1.21 -18.20
CA GLU A 259 -11.12 -2.01 -18.21
C GLU A 259 -11.72 -2.20 -19.61
N GLN A 260 -11.31 -1.39 -20.59
CA GLN A 260 -11.72 -1.49 -21.99
C GLN A 260 -10.84 -2.42 -22.82
N LEU A 261 -9.78 -2.98 -22.23
CA LEU A 261 -8.82 -3.84 -22.91
C LEU A 261 -8.86 -5.26 -22.34
N ILE A 262 -8.42 -6.23 -23.15
CA ILE A 262 -8.29 -7.62 -22.75
C ILE A 262 -6.87 -7.85 -22.24
N TRP A 263 -6.75 -8.21 -20.96
CA TRP A 263 -5.49 -8.47 -20.30
C TRP A 263 -5.38 -9.92 -19.87
N LEU A 264 -4.16 -10.46 -19.85
CA LEU A 264 -3.87 -11.71 -19.15
C LEU A 264 -4.03 -11.51 -17.64
N ASP A 265 -3.42 -10.45 -17.11
CA ASP A 265 -3.56 -10.01 -15.72
C ASP A 265 -3.89 -8.50 -15.73
N MET A 266 -4.95 -8.09 -15.04
CA MET A 266 -5.35 -6.69 -14.98
C MET A 266 -4.31 -5.86 -14.19
N PRO A 267 -3.98 -4.63 -14.63
CA PRO A 267 -3.14 -3.73 -13.84
C PRO A 267 -3.82 -3.42 -12.49
N PRO A 268 -3.11 -3.49 -11.36
CA PRO A 268 -3.68 -3.21 -10.05
C PRO A 268 -4.21 -1.77 -9.96
N SER A 269 -5.47 -1.60 -9.55
CA SER A 269 -6.16 -0.30 -9.55
C SER A 269 -5.45 0.77 -8.71
N ALA A 270 -4.92 0.41 -7.54
CA ALA A 270 -4.19 1.34 -6.68
C ALA A 270 -2.87 1.82 -7.32
N SER A 271 -2.08 0.91 -7.89
CA SER A 271 -0.83 1.24 -8.57
C SER A 271 -1.09 2.08 -9.83
N TYR A 272 -2.15 1.76 -10.58
CA TYR A 272 -2.55 2.53 -11.76
C TYR A 272 -3.04 3.94 -11.40
N ALA A 273 -3.81 4.09 -10.33
CA ALA A 273 -4.23 5.40 -9.83
C ALA A 273 -3.03 6.26 -9.41
N GLN A 274 -2.04 5.67 -8.73
CA GLN A 274 -0.81 6.36 -8.36
C GLN A 274 0.00 6.80 -9.59
N ALA A 275 0.11 5.95 -10.61
CA ALA A 275 0.75 6.28 -11.88
C ALA A 275 0.07 7.49 -12.54
N ARG A 276 -1.27 7.53 -12.55
CA ARG A 276 -2.02 8.70 -13.06
C ARG A 276 -1.78 9.96 -12.24
N GLN A 277 -1.77 9.88 -10.90
CA GLN A 277 -1.44 11.02 -10.03
C GLN A 277 -0.02 11.54 -10.26
N LEU A 278 0.94 10.67 -10.58
CA LEU A 278 2.28 11.12 -10.99
C LEU A 278 2.21 11.86 -12.33
N LEU A 279 1.53 11.32 -13.33
CA LEU A 279 1.39 11.97 -14.64
C LEU A 279 0.67 13.32 -14.56
N GLU A 280 -0.35 13.45 -13.71
CA GLU A 280 -1.00 14.74 -13.42
C GLU A 280 -0.02 15.73 -12.79
N ARG A 281 0.78 15.30 -11.81
CA ARG A 281 1.83 16.13 -11.19
C ARG A 281 2.93 16.56 -12.17
N LEU A 282 3.25 15.72 -13.15
CA LEU A 282 4.19 16.04 -14.24
C LEU A 282 3.53 16.88 -15.35
N GLY A 283 2.25 17.25 -15.20
CA GLY A 283 1.50 18.02 -16.19
C GLY A 283 1.19 17.24 -17.48
N ALA A 284 1.37 15.93 -17.50
CA ALA A 284 1.09 15.06 -18.65
C ALA A 284 -0.41 14.76 -18.81
N LEU A 285 -1.16 14.77 -17.70
CA LEU A 285 -2.60 14.52 -17.68
C LEU A 285 -3.37 15.67 -17.03
N HIS A 286 -4.60 15.87 -17.50
CA HIS A 286 -5.63 16.64 -16.81
C HIS A 286 -6.89 15.77 -16.69
N GLY A 287 -7.07 15.16 -15.52
CA GLY A 287 -8.11 14.16 -15.28
C GLY A 287 -7.89 12.91 -16.14
N ALA A 288 -8.75 12.71 -17.13
CA ALA A 288 -8.64 11.57 -18.07
C ALA A 288 -7.95 11.92 -19.39
N LYS A 289 -7.65 13.20 -19.65
CA LYS A 289 -7.14 13.65 -20.95
C LYS A 289 -5.64 13.86 -20.91
N LEU A 290 -4.97 13.47 -22.00
CA LEU A 290 -3.58 13.80 -22.26
C LEU A 290 -3.45 15.30 -22.59
N THR A 291 -2.43 15.95 -22.03
CA THR A 291 -2.11 17.36 -22.33
C THR A 291 -1.14 17.43 -23.52
N PRO A 292 -0.93 18.61 -24.15
CA PRO A 292 0.12 18.75 -25.17
C PRO A 292 1.52 18.38 -24.66
N HIS A 293 1.79 18.65 -23.37
CA HIS A 293 3.02 18.21 -22.72
C HIS A 293 3.08 16.68 -22.59
N GLY A 294 1.97 16.05 -22.21
CA GLY A 294 1.84 14.59 -22.14
C GLY A 294 1.99 13.91 -23.51
N GLU A 295 1.49 14.52 -24.58
CA GLU A 295 1.70 14.06 -25.96
C GLU A 295 3.19 14.06 -26.32
N ALA A 296 3.88 15.19 -26.10
CA ALA A 296 5.32 15.29 -26.34
C ALA A 296 6.12 14.29 -25.47
N MET A 297 5.72 14.10 -24.21
CA MET A 297 6.34 13.11 -23.32
C MET A 297 6.22 11.69 -23.87
N ALA A 298 5.07 11.34 -24.46
CA ALA A 298 4.79 10.00 -24.97
C ALA A 298 5.52 9.68 -26.28
N GLU A 299 6.07 10.68 -26.97
CA GLU A 299 6.92 10.51 -28.16
C GLU A 299 8.37 10.14 -27.81
N LEU A 300 8.83 10.45 -26.60
CA LEU A 300 10.18 10.13 -26.15
C LEU A 300 10.27 8.66 -25.70
N PRO A 301 11.30 7.90 -26.11
CA PRO A 301 11.52 6.53 -25.67
C PRO A 301 12.16 6.49 -24.27
N ALA A 302 11.49 7.10 -23.29
CA ALA A 302 11.98 7.25 -21.93
C ALA A 302 10.84 7.11 -20.91
N HIS A 303 11.20 6.84 -19.65
CA HIS A 303 10.24 6.88 -18.55
C HIS A 303 9.59 8.27 -18.44
N PRO A 304 8.29 8.42 -18.09
CA PRO A 304 7.62 9.72 -18.05
C PRO A 304 8.34 10.80 -17.24
N ARG A 305 8.98 10.43 -16.12
CA ARG A 305 9.82 11.36 -15.33
C ARG A 305 11.00 11.93 -16.12
N ILE A 306 11.66 11.08 -16.89
CA ILE A 306 12.81 11.46 -17.73
C ILE A 306 12.35 12.27 -18.94
N ALA A 307 11.25 11.86 -19.56
CA ALA A 307 10.64 12.62 -20.66
C ALA A 307 10.26 14.04 -20.22
N HIS A 308 9.63 14.19 -19.05
CA HIS A 308 9.30 15.49 -18.46
C HIS A 308 10.56 16.33 -18.20
N LEU A 309 11.59 15.75 -17.58
CA LEU A 309 12.88 16.42 -17.33
C LEU A 309 13.53 16.91 -18.63
N LEU A 310 13.56 16.08 -19.67
CA LEU A 310 14.19 16.41 -20.95
C LEU A 310 13.49 17.58 -21.64
N LEU A 311 12.16 17.54 -21.71
CA LEU A 311 11.36 18.59 -22.36
C LEU A 311 11.42 19.91 -21.58
N ARG A 312 11.25 19.87 -20.25
CA ARG A 312 11.35 21.09 -19.42
C ARG A 312 12.77 21.62 -19.38
N GLY A 313 13.78 20.75 -19.36
CA GLY A 313 15.18 21.15 -19.51
C GLY A 313 15.44 21.85 -20.84
N GLN A 314 14.85 21.39 -21.94
CA GLN A 314 14.92 22.07 -23.23
C GLN A 314 14.26 23.46 -23.19
N ASP A 315 13.05 23.55 -22.65
CA ASP A 315 12.30 24.81 -22.51
C ASP A 315 13.11 25.87 -21.75
N LEU A 316 13.80 25.44 -20.68
CA LEU A 316 14.63 26.29 -19.83
C LEU A 316 16.02 26.62 -20.42
N GLY A 317 16.37 26.07 -21.59
CA GLY A 317 17.69 26.25 -22.20
C GLY A 317 18.80 25.43 -21.54
N LEU A 318 18.44 24.39 -20.80
CA LEU A 318 19.32 23.48 -20.05
C LEU A 318 19.42 22.10 -20.72
N ALA A 319 19.17 22.01 -22.03
CA ALA A 319 19.02 20.74 -22.75
C ALA A 319 20.23 19.80 -22.59
N ASP A 320 21.45 20.32 -22.62
CA ASP A 320 22.67 19.51 -22.48
C ASP A 320 22.78 18.87 -21.10
N MET A 321 22.63 19.67 -20.03
CA MET A 321 22.62 19.17 -18.65
C MET A 321 21.45 18.21 -18.43
N ALA A 322 20.27 18.51 -18.98
CA ALA A 322 19.10 17.64 -18.91
C ALA A 322 19.36 16.27 -19.55
N CYS A 323 19.99 16.22 -20.72
CA CYS A 323 20.35 14.96 -21.39
C CYS A 323 21.38 14.15 -20.59
N ASP A 324 22.36 14.84 -20.00
CA ASP A 324 23.40 14.22 -19.18
C ASP A 324 22.82 13.65 -17.88
N VAL A 325 21.97 14.40 -17.19
CA VAL A 325 21.23 13.94 -15.99
C VAL A 325 20.29 12.80 -16.35
N ALA A 326 19.50 12.92 -17.42
CA ALA A 326 18.61 11.85 -17.91
C ALA A 326 19.37 10.55 -18.19
N ALA A 327 20.57 10.65 -18.77
CA ALA A 327 21.40 9.49 -19.04
C ALA A 327 21.93 8.84 -17.76
N LEU A 328 22.33 9.64 -16.76
CA LEU A 328 22.74 9.13 -15.45
C LEU A 328 21.58 8.44 -14.72
N LEU A 329 20.36 8.96 -14.84
CA LEU A 329 19.16 8.37 -14.23
C LEU A 329 18.68 7.10 -14.95
N GLY A 330 18.90 7.00 -16.26
CA GLY A 330 18.52 5.83 -17.06
C GLY A 330 19.51 4.66 -16.97
N GLU A 331 20.75 4.94 -16.58
CA GLU A 331 21.80 3.94 -16.40
C GLU A 331 21.99 3.54 -14.93
N ARG A 332 22.63 2.39 -14.69
CA ARG A 332 23.10 2.04 -13.35
C ARG A 332 24.16 3.05 -12.90
N ASP A 333 24.24 3.34 -11.60
CA ASP A 333 25.23 4.28 -11.05
C ASP A 333 26.65 3.94 -11.55
N ILE A 334 27.24 4.91 -12.25
CA ILE A 334 28.55 4.84 -12.88
C ILE A 334 29.69 4.95 -11.85
N LEU A 335 29.38 5.37 -10.61
CA LEU A 335 30.36 5.55 -9.54
C LEU A 335 29.89 4.87 -8.24
N ARG A 336 30.09 3.56 -8.14
CA ARG A 336 29.60 2.77 -7.00
C ARG A 336 30.44 2.95 -5.74
N GLY A 337 29.75 2.99 -4.59
CA GLY A 337 30.39 3.00 -3.26
C GLY A 337 31.05 4.33 -2.90
N VAL A 338 30.72 5.39 -3.62
CA VAL A 338 31.13 6.77 -3.36
C VAL A 338 29.85 7.57 -3.06
N GLY A 339 29.96 8.62 -2.23
CA GLY A 339 28.84 9.41 -1.69
C GLY A 339 27.75 9.79 -2.70
N ALA A 340 26.57 10.17 -2.23
CA ALA A 340 25.36 10.25 -3.04
C ALA A 340 25.32 11.42 -4.05
N ASP A 341 26.27 12.34 -3.99
CA ASP A 341 26.24 13.56 -4.81
C ASP A 341 26.34 13.29 -6.32
N VAL A 342 25.27 13.64 -7.05
CA VAL A 342 25.16 13.50 -8.50
C VAL A 342 26.18 14.37 -9.24
N HIS A 343 26.67 15.47 -8.66
CA HIS A 343 27.69 16.32 -9.30
C HIS A 343 28.96 15.52 -9.64
N SER A 344 29.36 14.59 -8.76
CA SER A 344 30.54 13.76 -9.01
C SER A 344 30.36 12.82 -10.21
N ARG A 345 29.13 12.39 -10.50
CA ARG A 345 28.81 11.59 -11.71
C ARG A 345 28.81 12.45 -12.96
N LEU A 346 28.29 13.67 -12.89
CA LEU A 346 28.35 14.62 -14.00
C LEU A 346 29.79 14.99 -14.37
N ALA A 347 30.69 15.21 -13.39
CA ALA A 347 32.09 15.48 -13.66
C ALA A 347 32.81 14.31 -14.40
N LEU A 348 32.40 13.06 -14.15
CA LEU A 348 32.89 11.90 -14.90
C LEU A 348 32.34 11.88 -16.34
N LEU A 349 31.09 12.31 -16.52
CA LEU A 349 30.45 12.38 -17.81
C LEU A 349 31.01 13.54 -18.66
N SER A 350 31.22 14.73 -18.10
CA SER A 350 31.85 15.85 -18.82
C SER A 350 33.31 15.57 -19.16
N GLY A 351 33.98 14.71 -18.38
CA GLY A 351 35.39 14.36 -18.55
C GLY A 351 36.34 15.23 -17.73
N GLU A 352 35.81 16.10 -16.87
CA GLU A 352 36.57 16.83 -15.85
C GLU A 352 37.26 15.87 -14.86
N SER A 353 36.63 14.73 -14.59
CA SER A 353 37.18 13.65 -13.77
C SER A 353 37.36 12.37 -14.58
N ARG A 354 38.38 11.57 -14.25
CA ARG A 354 38.63 10.28 -14.90
C ARG A 354 38.04 9.13 -14.08
N ALA A 355 37.21 8.31 -14.72
CA ALA A 355 36.73 7.07 -14.14
C ALA A 355 37.86 6.06 -13.97
N SER A 356 37.80 5.27 -12.89
CA SER A 356 38.67 4.11 -12.69
C SER A 356 38.49 3.10 -13.83
N ARG A 357 39.47 2.20 -14.05
CA ARG A 357 39.44 1.22 -15.16
C ARG A 357 38.14 0.43 -15.24
N GLY A 358 37.49 0.13 -14.11
CA GLY A 358 36.21 -0.59 -14.05
C GLY A 358 34.95 0.26 -14.33
N GLY A 359 35.02 1.60 -14.26
CA GLY A 359 33.87 2.49 -14.47
C GLY A 359 33.73 3.04 -15.90
N GLN A 360 34.77 2.90 -16.73
CA GLN A 360 34.85 3.49 -18.08
C GLN A 360 33.68 3.05 -18.99
N GLY A 361 33.30 1.76 -18.94
CA GLY A 361 32.19 1.24 -19.75
C GLY A 361 30.82 1.83 -19.37
N GLY A 362 30.59 2.09 -18.08
CA GLY A 362 29.38 2.76 -17.61
C GLY A 362 29.30 4.21 -18.11
N VAL A 363 30.40 4.94 -18.00
CA VAL A 363 30.50 6.33 -18.50
C VAL A 363 30.28 6.40 -20.01
N GLN A 364 30.85 5.48 -20.79
CA GLN A 364 30.66 5.45 -22.24
C GLN A 364 29.19 5.19 -22.63
N ARG A 365 28.50 4.26 -21.96
CA ARG A 365 27.08 4.00 -22.18
C ARG A 365 26.22 5.21 -21.82
N ALA A 366 26.49 5.85 -20.68
CA ALA A 366 25.81 7.09 -20.30
C ALA A 366 26.04 8.21 -21.34
N LYS A 367 27.27 8.38 -21.84
CA LYS A 367 27.57 9.34 -22.93
C LYS A 367 26.78 9.04 -24.21
N GLN A 368 26.69 7.77 -24.59
CA GLN A 368 25.93 7.36 -25.77
C GLN A 368 24.44 7.67 -25.60
N LEU A 369 23.87 7.34 -24.43
CA LEU A 369 22.47 7.62 -24.12
C LEU A 369 22.19 9.13 -24.09
N ALA A 370 23.07 9.93 -23.49
CA ALA A 370 22.94 11.38 -23.48
C ALA A 370 22.98 11.98 -24.91
N ARG A 371 23.80 11.41 -25.82
CA ARG A 371 23.79 11.81 -27.24
C ARG A 371 22.49 11.43 -27.95
N GLN A 372 21.91 10.28 -27.62
CA GLN A 372 20.61 9.86 -28.17
C GLN A 372 19.51 10.83 -27.72
N TYR A 373 19.45 11.19 -26.44
CA TYR A 373 18.47 12.16 -25.95
C TYR A 373 18.60 13.53 -26.63
N ARG A 374 19.83 14.03 -26.82
CA ARG A 374 20.08 15.25 -27.60
C ARG A 374 19.52 15.16 -29.03
N GLY A 375 19.56 13.97 -29.65
CA GLY A 375 19.01 13.74 -30.98
C GLY A 375 17.48 13.78 -31.05
N TYR A 376 16.80 13.47 -29.95
CA TYR A 376 15.33 13.55 -29.84
C TYR A 376 14.84 14.96 -29.55
N LEU A 377 15.60 15.77 -28.80
CA LEU A 377 15.25 17.15 -28.51
C LEU A 377 15.48 18.04 -29.74
N ARG A 378 14.38 18.49 -30.35
CA ARG A 378 14.38 19.41 -31.50
C ARG A 378 13.67 20.70 -31.10
N GLY A 379 14.22 21.85 -31.44
CA GLY A 379 13.63 23.16 -31.11
C GLY A 379 14.52 24.03 -30.22
N LYS A 380 14.11 25.29 -30.07
CA LYS A 380 14.80 26.30 -29.25
C LYS A 380 14.15 26.39 -27.87
N ALA A 381 14.93 26.84 -26.89
CA ALA A 381 14.42 27.19 -25.56
C ALA A 381 13.28 28.20 -25.67
N THR A 382 12.20 27.94 -24.95
CA THR A 382 11.00 28.79 -24.91
C THR A 382 11.05 29.79 -23.76
N GLN A 383 11.68 29.40 -22.64
CA GLN A 383 11.83 30.20 -21.42
C GLN A 383 13.25 30.05 -20.85
N PRO A 384 14.29 30.49 -21.58
CA PRO A 384 15.66 30.30 -21.16
C PRO A 384 15.94 30.96 -19.81
N VAL A 385 16.61 30.22 -18.93
CA VAL A 385 17.04 30.74 -17.63
C VAL A 385 18.24 31.67 -17.76
N ALA A 386 18.40 32.56 -16.78
CA ALA A 386 19.63 33.31 -16.62
C ALA A 386 20.73 32.38 -16.07
N ASP A 387 21.95 32.50 -16.61
CA ASP A 387 23.13 31.74 -16.17
C ASP A 387 22.93 30.20 -16.21
N PRO A 388 22.78 29.61 -17.41
CA PRO A 388 22.47 28.18 -17.59
C PRO A 388 23.56 27.24 -17.04
N ASP A 389 24.77 27.74 -16.81
CA ASP A 389 25.90 26.97 -16.29
C ASP A 389 25.92 26.90 -14.75
N HIS A 390 25.01 27.59 -14.07
CA HIS A 390 24.95 27.60 -12.61
C HIS A 390 24.59 26.22 -12.02
N PRO A 391 25.30 25.71 -10.98
CA PRO A 391 25.08 24.37 -10.44
C PRO A 391 23.68 24.11 -9.86
N ARG A 392 22.97 25.17 -9.43
CA ARG A 392 21.57 25.09 -8.94
C ARG A 392 20.61 24.35 -9.88
N TRP A 393 20.90 24.37 -11.19
CA TRP A 393 20.04 23.77 -12.19
C TRP A 393 20.02 22.24 -12.14
N LEU A 394 21.04 21.60 -11.55
CA LEU A 394 21.01 20.15 -11.32
C LEU A 394 19.87 19.77 -10.38
N GLY A 395 19.76 20.44 -9.24
CA GLY A 395 18.66 20.26 -8.30
C GLY A 395 17.31 20.54 -8.94
N ALA A 396 17.23 21.57 -9.79
CA ALA A 396 16.01 21.92 -10.52
C ALA A 396 15.57 20.81 -11.49
N LEU A 397 16.48 20.30 -12.32
CA LEU A 397 16.22 19.22 -13.27
C LEU A 397 15.79 17.93 -12.55
N LEU A 398 16.45 17.60 -11.43
CA LEU A 398 16.02 16.47 -10.61
C LEU A 398 14.64 16.70 -9.99
N ALA A 399 14.30 17.91 -9.55
CA ALA A 399 12.97 18.24 -9.02
C ALA A 399 11.88 18.14 -10.10
N LEU A 400 12.21 18.39 -11.37
CA LEU A 400 11.30 18.17 -12.50
C LEU A 400 11.03 16.67 -12.70
N ALA A 401 12.05 15.81 -12.65
CA ALA A 401 11.84 14.36 -12.73
C ALA A 401 11.17 13.77 -11.47
N TYR A 402 11.52 14.30 -10.30
CA TYR A 402 11.15 13.75 -8.99
C TYR A 402 10.58 14.80 -8.04
N PRO A 403 9.45 15.45 -8.38
CA PRO A 403 8.84 16.47 -7.54
C PRO A 403 8.43 15.92 -6.16
N ASP A 404 8.06 14.64 -6.11
CA ASP A 404 7.71 13.89 -4.90
C ASP A 404 8.92 13.52 -4.03
N ARG A 405 10.14 13.74 -4.52
CA ARG A 405 11.42 13.43 -3.84
C ARG A 405 12.25 14.68 -3.54
N VAL A 406 11.67 15.87 -3.70
CA VAL A 406 12.18 17.08 -3.03
C VAL A 406 12.14 16.82 -1.53
N ALA A 407 13.22 17.15 -0.83
CA ALA A 407 13.44 16.71 0.53
C ALA A 407 13.96 17.85 1.41
N GLN A 408 13.43 17.96 2.62
CA GLN A 408 13.85 18.90 3.64
C GLN A 408 14.44 18.18 4.84
N GLN A 409 15.59 18.65 5.32
CA GLN A 409 16.26 18.08 6.49
C GLN A 409 15.39 18.25 7.75
N ARG A 410 15.25 17.18 8.56
CA ARG A 410 14.43 17.23 9.79
C ARG A 410 15.10 17.98 10.93
N LYS A 411 16.42 17.84 11.04
CA LYS A 411 17.26 18.50 12.05
C LYS A 411 18.52 19.01 11.36
N PRO A 412 18.94 20.27 11.58
CA PRO A 412 20.17 20.79 11.00
C PRO A 412 21.37 19.86 11.24
N GLY A 413 22.04 19.46 10.16
CA GLY A 413 23.21 18.55 10.21
C GLY A 413 22.88 17.07 10.48
N GLY A 414 21.60 16.69 10.54
CA GLY A 414 21.16 15.31 10.70
C GLY A 414 21.19 14.51 9.39
N ALA A 415 21.19 13.18 9.50
CA ALA A 415 21.15 12.28 8.34
C ALA A 415 19.74 12.10 7.75
N GLU A 416 18.69 12.53 8.46
CA GLU A 416 17.29 12.31 8.10
C GLU A 416 16.65 13.50 7.35
N TYR A 417 15.98 13.17 6.25
CA TYR A 417 15.24 14.10 5.41
C TYR A 417 13.78 13.64 5.30
N ARG A 418 12.86 14.61 5.25
CA ARG A 418 11.45 14.39 4.92
C ARG A 418 11.25 14.71 3.44
N LEU A 419 10.65 13.79 2.70
CA LEU A 419 10.31 13.94 1.29
C LEU A 419 8.97 14.69 1.11
N ALA A 420 8.76 15.26 -0.07
CA ALA A 420 7.50 15.86 -0.50
C ALA A 420 6.34 14.87 -0.54
N ASN A 421 6.59 13.57 -0.70
CA ASN A 421 5.56 12.53 -0.51
C ASN A 421 5.26 12.19 0.97
N GLY A 422 5.87 12.88 1.92
CA GLY A 422 5.67 12.71 3.36
C GLY A 422 6.58 11.68 4.04
N ARG A 423 7.26 10.82 3.29
CA ARG A 423 8.15 9.77 3.83
C ARG A 423 9.47 10.34 4.36
N ALA A 424 10.19 9.51 5.11
CA ALA A 424 11.54 9.80 5.54
C ALA A 424 12.56 9.06 4.69
N ALA A 425 13.68 9.71 4.40
CA ALA A 425 14.86 9.12 3.78
C ALA A 425 16.10 9.49 4.59
N LEU A 426 17.12 8.63 4.61
CA LEU A 426 18.34 8.89 5.36
C LEU A 426 19.63 8.45 4.67
N PHE A 427 20.72 9.13 5.01
CA PHE A 427 22.06 8.69 4.70
C PHE A 427 22.52 7.60 5.68
N SER A 428 22.96 6.45 5.17
CA SER A 428 23.49 5.37 6.02
C SER A 428 24.95 5.58 6.42
N GLU A 429 25.66 6.42 5.68
CA GLU A 429 27.08 6.74 5.84
C GLU A 429 27.23 8.26 5.80
N VAL A 430 28.31 8.79 6.36
CA VAL A 430 28.55 10.24 6.37
C VAL A 430 28.73 10.74 4.94
N ASP A 431 27.93 11.73 4.55
CA ASP A 431 27.95 12.33 3.21
C ASP A 431 28.07 13.85 3.29
N GLY A 432 28.73 14.46 2.29
CA GLY A 432 28.85 15.91 2.20
C GLY A 432 27.51 16.63 2.07
N LEU A 433 26.52 15.98 1.45
CA LEU A 433 25.17 16.51 1.28
C LEU A 433 24.38 16.65 2.58
N MET A 434 24.81 16.01 3.68
CA MET A 434 24.17 16.16 4.99
C MET A 434 24.24 17.60 5.55
N LYS A 435 25.10 18.45 4.98
CA LYS A 435 25.17 19.88 5.32
C LYS A 435 24.06 20.71 4.67
N GLN A 436 23.43 20.17 3.62
CA GLN A 436 22.43 20.90 2.86
C GLN A 436 21.03 20.73 3.47
N PRO A 437 20.29 21.81 3.72
CA PRO A 437 18.97 21.74 4.32
C PRO A 437 17.92 21.18 3.36
N TRP A 438 18.17 21.29 2.06
CA TRP A 438 17.26 20.88 0.99
C TRP A 438 18.01 20.04 -0.04
N LEU A 439 17.38 18.93 -0.43
CA LEU A 439 17.90 18.01 -1.43
C LEU A 439 16.80 17.63 -2.41
N VAL A 440 17.19 17.14 -3.59
CA VAL A 440 16.33 16.26 -4.39
C VAL A 440 16.99 14.90 -4.48
N ILE A 441 16.20 13.85 -4.23
CA ILE A 441 16.71 12.48 -4.17
C ILE A 441 16.35 11.75 -5.45
N ALA A 442 17.37 11.44 -6.26
CA ALA A 442 17.25 10.76 -7.53
C ALA A 442 17.06 9.24 -7.36
N ASP A 443 17.84 8.63 -6.45
CA ASP A 443 17.79 7.20 -6.18
C ASP A 443 17.73 6.96 -4.67
N LEU A 444 16.75 6.17 -4.27
CA LEU A 444 16.62 5.67 -2.91
C LEU A 444 16.00 4.28 -2.90
N GLY A 445 16.27 3.55 -1.83
CA GLY A 445 15.68 2.24 -1.62
C GLY A 445 15.87 1.71 -0.22
N SER A 446 15.06 0.73 0.10
CA SER A 446 15.07 0.02 1.38
C SER A 446 15.47 -1.44 1.17
N ARG A 447 16.14 -2.01 2.16
CA ARG A 447 16.27 -3.47 2.25
C ARG A 447 14.93 -4.05 2.70
N GLN A 448 14.64 -5.28 2.26
CA GLN A 448 13.44 -6.01 2.66
C GLN A 448 13.29 -6.01 4.20
N GLY A 449 12.17 -5.48 4.70
CA GLY A 449 11.88 -5.40 6.14
C GLY A 449 12.30 -4.09 6.84
N GLN A 450 12.99 -3.16 6.17
CA GLN A 450 13.30 -1.85 6.72
C GLN A 450 12.23 -0.82 6.34
N ARG A 451 11.80 0.01 7.29
CA ARG A 451 10.82 1.09 7.07
C ARG A 451 11.44 2.35 6.49
N GLU A 452 12.73 2.55 6.70
CA GLU A 452 13.42 3.76 6.32
C GLU A 452 14.13 3.57 4.98
N GLU A 453 14.04 4.56 4.10
CA GLU A 453 14.65 4.52 2.78
C GLU A 453 16.08 5.08 2.84
N ARG A 454 17.05 4.34 2.31
CA ARG A 454 18.43 4.80 2.17
C ARG A 454 18.55 5.70 0.94
N ILE A 455 19.23 6.83 1.10
CA ILE A 455 19.62 7.73 0.02
C ILE A 455 20.83 7.14 -0.71
N TYR A 456 20.71 6.92 -2.02
CA TYR A 456 21.79 6.44 -2.88
C TYR A 456 22.32 7.51 -3.82
N LEU A 457 21.43 8.34 -4.40
CA LEU A 457 21.79 9.47 -5.26
C LEU A 457 20.93 10.68 -4.95
N ALA A 458 21.55 11.84 -4.76
CA ALA A 458 20.88 13.11 -4.50
C ALA A 458 21.71 14.31 -5.00
N ALA A 459 21.08 15.48 -5.06
CA ALA A 459 21.77 16.75 -5.26
C ALA A 459 21.21 17.81 -4.30
N GLU A 460 22.00 18.84 -4.05
CA GLU A 460 21.54 20.06 -3.38
C GLU A 460 20.36 20.69 -4.14
N PHE A 461 19.41 21.24 -3.38
CA PHE A 461 18.25 21.92 -3.92
C PHE A 461 18.11 23.33 -3.35
N ASP A 462 18.00 24.32 -4.23
CA ASP A 462 17.70 25.69 -3.85
C ASP A 462 16.18 25.89 -3.77
N PRO A 463 15.57 26.05 -2.58
CA PRO A 463 14.14 26.23 -2.45
C PRO A 463 13.63 27.54 -3.07
N ALA A 464 14.48 28.53 -3.36
CA ALA A 464 14.06 29.75 -4.05
C ALA A 464 13.53 29.48 -5.46
N LEU A 465 13.94 28.37 -6.09
CA LEU A 465 13.45 27.94 -7.39
C LEU A 465 11.95 27.61 -7.41
N LEU A 466 11.37 27.31 -6.24
CA LEU A 466 9.92 27.08 -6.06
C LEU A 466 9.09 28.37 -6.20
N GLU A 467 9.73 29.53 -6.22
CA GLU A 467 9.06 30.81 -6.50
C GLU A 467 9.20 31.22 -7.98
N GLY A 468 10.03 30.51 -8.74
CA GLY A 468 10.31 30.77 -10.16
C GLY A 468 9.94 29.59 -11.04
N VAL A 469 10.95 28.93 -11.60
CA VAL A 469 10.79 27.90 -12.65
C VAL A 469 10.12 26.60 -12.18
N LEU A 470 9.95 26.42 -10.87
CA LEU A 470 9.25 25.27 -10.27
C LEU A 470 7.98 25.69 -9.51
N SER A 471 7.48 26.91 -9.76
CA SER A 471 6.29 27.43 -9.09
C SER A 471 5.04 26.57 -9.32
N GLU A 472 4.97 25.84 -10.42
CA GLU A 472 3.92 24.87 -10.72
C GLU A 472 3.85 23.70 -9.72
N GLN A 473 4.93 23.43 -8.98
CA GLN A 473 4.98 22.38 -7.97
C GLN A 473 4.48 22.86 -6.59
N VAL A 474 4.27 24.16 -6.43
CA VAL A 474 3.80 24.76 -5.18
C VAL A 474 2.29 24.84 -5.17
N SER A 475 1.68 24.19 -4.20
CA SER A 475 0.26 24.31 -3.90
C SER A 475 0.04 25.28 -2.74
N VAL A 476 -1.04 26.05 -2.82
CA VAL A 476 -1.53 26.89 -1.73
C VAL A 476 -2.78 26.22 -1.19
N VAL A 477 -2.71 25.79 0.07
CA VAL A 477 -3.82 25.09 0.73
C VAL A 477 -4.20 25.85 1.98
N ASP A 478 -5.46 26.23 2.07
CA ASP A 478 -6.04 26.76 3.28
C ASP A 478 -6.30 25.60 4.24
N GLN A 479 -5.43 25.45 5.24
CA GLN A 479 -5.58 24.43 6.27
C GLN A 479 -6.38 25.00 7.43
N LEU A 480 -7.55 24.42 7.64
CA LEU A 480 -8.41 24.70 8.77
C LEU A 480 -8.54 23.42 9.59
N ASP A 481 -7.61 23.23 10.52
CA ASP A 481 -7.53 22.02 11.32
C ASP A 481 -7.38 22.36 12.81
N TRP A 482 -7.71 21.39 13.66
CA TRP A 482 -7.46 21.51 15.08
C TRP A 482 -5.99 21.22 15.38
N ASP A 483 -5.29 22.16 16.01
CA ASP A 483 -3.97 21.88 16.54
C ASP A 483 -4.11 21.13 17.87
N GLU A 484 -3.84 19.83 17.86
CA GLU A 484 -3.97 19.00 19.06
C GLU A 484 -2.98 19.37 20.17
N ARG A 485 -1.81 19.93 19.82
CA ARG A 485 -0.78 20.28 20.80
C ARG A 485 -1.17 21.54 21.56
N GLU A 486 -1.66 22.54 20.83
CA GLU A 486 -2.05 23.83 21.39
C GLU A 486 -3.51 23.87 21.84
N GLY A 487 -4.34 22.91 21.42
CA GLY A 487 -5.75 22.84 21.79
C GLY A 487 -6.58 24.01 21.23
N VAL A 488 -6.26 24.46 20.02
CA VAL A 488 -6.94 25.58 19.34
C VAL A 488 -7.23 25.26 17.88
N LEU A 489 -8.29 25.90 17.34
CA LEU A 489 -8.55 25.86 15.91
C LEU A 489 -7.46 26.67 15.19
N ARG A 490 -6.70 25.99 14.33
CA ARG A 490 -5.64 26.57 13.54
C ARG A 490 -6.14 26.80 12.12
N ALA A 491 -6.13 28.07 11.74
CA ALA A 491 -6.52 28.53 10.43
C ALA A 491 -5.33 29.19 9.77
N GLU A 492 -4.67 28.47 8.86
CA GLU A 492 -3.51 28.99 8.16
C GLU A 492 -3.51 28.59 6.69
N ARG A 493 -3.08 29.53 5.87
CA ARG A 493 -2.72 29.30 4.48
C ARG A 493 -1.32 28.74 4.46
N GLN A 494 -1.16 27.56 3.90
CA GLN A 494 0.13 26.89 3.76
C GLN A 494 0.53 26.88 2.29
N ARG A 495 1.72 27.40 2.00
CA ARG A 495 2.41 27.13 0.73
C ARG A 495 3.17 25.83 0.89
N LYS A 496 2.93 24.84 0.03
CA LYS A 496 3.54 23.51 0.14
C LYS A 496 4.04 22.96 -1.18
N VAL A 497 5.07 22.13 -1.10
CA VAL A 497 5.46 21.16 -2.14
C VAL A 497 5.15 19.78 -1.61
N GLY A 498 4.07 19.18 -2.11
CA GLY A 498 3.48 17.99 -1.49
C GLY A 498 3.21 18.20 0.00
N GLU A 499 3.86 17.41 0.84
CA GLU A 499 3.76 17.46 2.31
C GLU A 499 4.74 18.43 2.99
N LEU A 500 5.67 19.02 2.23
CA LEU A 500 6.65 19.97 2.77
C LEU A 500 6.07 21.38 2.81
N VAL A 501 5.98 21.95 4.00
CA VAL A 501 5.46 23.31 4.21
C VAL A 501 6.59 24.31 4.04
N LEU A 502 6.46 25.18 3.02
CA LEU A 502 7.41 26.25 2.73
C LEU A 502 7.18 27.46 3.62
N SER A 503 5.91 27.90 3.72
CA SER A 503 5.51 29.01 4.57
C SER A 503 4.10 28.79 5.11
N ARG A 504 3.79 29.52 6.20
CA ARG A 504 2.49 29.52 6.88
C ARG A 504 2.08 30.96 7.12
N GLU A 505 0.85 31.29 6.76
CA GLU A 505 0.26 32.60 6.99
C GLU A 505 -1.09 32.42 7.70
N PRO A 506 -1.38 33.15 8.79
CA PRO A 506 -2.69 33.08 9.44
C PRO A 506 -3.81 33.47 8.46
N LEU A 507 -4.87 32.68 8.39
CA LEU A 507 -6.07 33.06 7.65
C LEU A 507 -6.87 34.05 8.49
N THR A 508 -6.94 35.30 8.03
CA THR A 508 -7.80 36.34 8.61
C THR A 508 -9.15 36.35 7.91
N GLY A 509 -10.24 36.49 8.68
CA GLY A 509 -11.59 36.58 8.10
C GLY A 509 -12.14 35.26 7.55
N LEU A 510 -11.95 34.14 8.26
CA LEU A 510 -12.63 32.88 7.95
C LEU A 510 -14.14 33.09 7.82
N ASP A 511 -14.74 32.53 6.76
CA ASP A 511 -16.18 32.42 6.71
C ASP A 511 -16.68 31.46 7.83
N GLU A 512 -17.90 31.73 8.30
CA GLU A 512 -18.49 30.99 9.42
C GLU A 512 -18.77 29.51 9.06
N ALA A 513 -18.99 29.21 7.79
CA ALA A 513 -19.29 27.86 7.30
C ALA A 513 -18.06 26.96 7.30
N ALA A 514 -16.91 27.45 6.84
CA ALA A 514 -15.62 26.77 6.86
C ALA A 514 -15.21 26.45 8.30
N ARG A 515 -15.30 27.44 9.20
CA ARG A 515 -15.07 27.26 10.65
C ARG A 515 -15.95 26.16 11.22
N THR A 516 -17.24 26.18 10.91
CA THR A 516 -18.19 25.18 11.37
C THR A 516 -17.85 23.79 10.83
N GLY A 517 -17.50 23.67 9.55
CA GLY A 517 -17.07 22.42 8.94
C GLY A 517 -15.83 21.80 9.59
N ALA A 518 -14.82 22.61 9.94
CA ALA A 518 -13.64 22.10 10.65
C ALA A 518 -13.96 21.59 12.06
N LEU A 519 -14.85 22.27 12.79
CA LEU A 519 -15.29 21.83 14.11
C LEU A 519 -16.14 20.54 14.03
N VAL A 520 -16.98 20.40 13.01
CA VAL A 520 -17.71 19.15 12.73
C VAL A 520 -16.72 18.00 12.45
N ASN A 521 -15.72 18.23 11.61
CA ASN A 521 -14.69 17.23 11.31
C ASN A 521 -13.82 16.87 12.53
N LEU A 522 -13.65 17.78 13.49
CA LEU A 522 -13.01 17.48 14.76
C LEU A 522 -13.86 16.51 15.60
N VAL A 523 -15.15 16.79 15.77
CA VAL A 523 -16.08 15.91 16.50
C VAL A 523 -16.16 14.54 15.82
N ARG A 524 -16.20 14.51 14.48
CA ARG A 524 -16.18 13.26 13.70
C ARG A 524 -14.94 12.39 13.98
N ARG A 525 -13.76 13.01 14.12
CA ARG A 525 -12.50 12.30 14.42
C ARG A 525 -12.35 11.91 15.89
N LYS A 526 -12.74 12.78 16.82
CA LYS A 526 -12.63 12.54 18.28
C LYS A 526 -13.76 11.70 18.84
N GLY A 527 -14.88 11.61 18.12
CA GLY A 527 -16.10 10.94 18.56
C GLY A 527 -17.01 11.85 19.37
N LEU A 528 -18.21 11.33 19.67
CA LEU A 528 -19.23 12.04 20.42
C LEU A 528 -18.83 12.31 21.88
N GLU A 529 -17.81 11.64 22.40
CA GLU A 529 -17.26 11.85 23.75
C GLU A 529 -16.73 13.27 23.98
N LEU A 530 -16.43 14.01 22.90
CA LEU A 530 -16.07 15.42 22.98
C LEU A 530 -17.24 16.30 23.45
N LEU A 531 -18.48 15.84 23.29
CA LEU A 531 -19.69 16.54 23.69
C LEU A 531 -20.09 16.16 25.13
N PRO A 532 -20.81 17.03 25.87
CA PRO A 532 -21.14 16.82 27.27
C PRO A 532 -22.30 15.82 27.46
N TRP A 533 -22.11 14.57 27.03
CA TRP A 533 -23.08 13.49 27.23
C TRP A 533 -23.20 13.13 28.71
N THR A 534 -24.39 13.32 29.26
CA THR A 534 -24.72 12.88 30.62
C THR A 534 -25.35 11.48 30.61
N PRO A 535 -25.33 10.75 31.73
CA PRO A 535 -26.07 9.49 31.86
C PRO A 535 -27.54 9.62 31.48
N GLU A 536 -28.18 10.75 31.84
CA GLU A 536 -29.57 11.06 31.49
C GLU A 536 -29.79 11.18 29.98
N LEU A 537 -28.87 11.82 29.25
CA LEU A 537 -28.96 11.92 27.78
C LEU A 537 -28.70 10.58 27.09
N ARG A 538 -27.83 9.75 27.65
CA ARG A 538 -27.64 8.37 27.15
C ARG A 538 -28.88 7.51 27.37
N GLN A 539 -29.57 7.68 28.50
CA GLN A 539 -30.87 7.05 28.73
C GLN A 539 -31.93 7.55 27.73
N TRP A 540 -31.96 8.87 27.46
CA TRP A 540 -32.84 9.43 26.42
C TRP A 540 -32.56 8.83 25.03
N GLN A 541 -31.29 8.75 24.63
CA GLN A 541 -30.87 8.17 23.36
C GLN A 541 -31.32 6.71 23.24
N ALA A 542 -31.16 5.93 24.31
CA ALA A 542 -31.57 4.53 24.33
C ALA A 542 -33.10 4.34 24.29
N ARG A 543 -33.88 5.24 24.89
CA ARG A 543 -35.36 5.25 24.80
C ARG A 543 -35.82 5.45 23.35
N VAL A 544 -35.25 6.43 22.65
CA VAL A 544 -35.56 6.69 21.24
C VAL A 544 -35.12 5.53 20.36
N GLY A 545 -33.91 5.01 20.58
CA GLY A 545 -33.38 3.86 19.86
C GLY A 545 -34.24 2.59 20.01
N LEU A 546 -34.75 2.32 21.21
CA LEU A 546 -35.68 1.21 21.47
C LEU A 546 -36.95 1.33 20.64
N LEU A 547 -37.61 2.50 20.65
CA LEU A 547 -38.86 2.69 19.92
C LEU A 547 -38.65 2.61 18.41
N ARG A 548 -37.55 3.18 17.89
CA ARG A 548 -37.15 3.02 16.48
C ARG A 548 -36.97 1.55 16.11
N GLN A 549 -36.24 0.79 16.93
CA GLN A 549 -35.99 -0.63 16.68
C GLN A 549 -37.29 -1.45 16.62
N LEU A 550 -38.23 -1.18 17.54
CA LEU A 550 -39.53 -1.85 17.57
C LEU A 550 -40.40 -1.50 16.36
N ASP A 551 -40.34 -0.27 15.85
CA ASP A 551 -41.06 0.13 14.65
C ASP A 551 -40.46 -0.55 13.40
N LEU A 552 -39.13 -0.51 13.26
CA LEU A 552 -38.42 -1.14 12.13
C LEU A 552 -38.67 -2.66 12.03
N GLN A 553 -38.75 -3.35 13.17
CA GLN A 553 -39.06 -4.79 13.20
C GLN A 553 -40.44 -5.15 12.63
N VAL A 554 -41.40 -4.22 12.68
CA VAL A 554 -42.79 -4.48 12.28
C VAL A 554 -43.04 -4.03 10.84
N GLN A 555 -42.60 -2.83 10.47
CA GLN A 555 -43.01 -2.17 9.23
C GLN A 555 -41.84 -1.73 8.32
N GLY A 556 -40.59 -1.99 8.72
CA GLY A 556 -39.39 -1.64 7.95
C GLY A 556 -39.04 -0.15 7.90
N ASP A 557 -39.88 0.72 8.47
CA ASP A 557 -39.67 2.16 8.62
C ASP A 557 -40.11 2.65 10.02
N SER A 558 -39.63 3.82 10.44
CA SER A 558 -39.85 4.37 11.78
C SER A 558 -39.92 5.89 11.78
N GLU A 559 -40.95 6.45 12.43
CA GLU A 559 -41.07 7.89 12.69
C GLU A 559 -39.99 8.41 13.66
N TRP A 560 -39.44 7.54 14.52
CA TRP A 560 -38.34 7.88 15.41
C TRP A 560 -37.02 8.01 14.63
N PRO A 561 -36.28 9.12 14.77
CA PRO A 561 -35.02 9.32 14.06
C PRO A 561 -33.93 8.34 14.53
N ASP A 562 -32.98 8.06 13.65
CA ASP A 562 -31.78 7.31 14.03
C ASP A 562 -30.85 8.20 14.86
N VAL A 563 -30.81 7.95 16.16
CA VAL A 563 -29.94 8.66 17.10
C VAL A 563 -28.80 7.77 17.58
N SER A 564 -28.44 6.70 16.85
CA SER A 564 -27.25 5.92 17.14
C SER A 564 -25.98 6.77 17.03
N ASP A 565 -24.91 6.40 17.75
CA ASP A 565 -23.64 7.14 17.69
C ASP A 565 -23.11 7.24 16.25
N THR A 566 -23.29 6.19 15.44
CA THR A 566 -22.96 6.17 14.02
C THR A 566 -23.78 7.15 13.20
N ALA A 567 -25.10 7.22 13.41
CA ALA A 567 -25.97 8.14 12.69
C ALA A 567 -25.69 9.60 13.09
N LEU A 568 -25.55 9.86 14.38
CA LEU A 568 -25.24 11.20 14.90
C LEU A 568 -23.89 11.72 14.40
N LEU A 569 -22.86 10.87 14.29
CA LEU A 569 -21.58 11.24 13.69
C LEU A 569 -21.67 11.47 12.17
N GLY A 570 -22.58 10.74 11.50
CA GLY A 570 -22.85 10.87 10.07
C GLY A 570 -23.62 12.13 9.69
N SER A 571 -24.38 12.72 10.62
CA SER A 571 -25.25 13.89 10.37
C SER A 571 -24.91 15.13 11.22
N LEU A 572 -23.67 15.24 11.71
CA LEU A 572 -23.22 16.38 12.55
C LEU A 572 -23.49 17.74 11.90
N GLU A 573 -23.43 17.82 10.58
CA GLU A 573 -23.75 19.00 9.77
C GLU A 573 -25.18 19.49 9.97
N ASP A 574 -26.13 18.59 10.28
CA ASP A 574 -27.55 18.93 10.40
C ASP A 574 -27.92 19.36 11.81
N TRP A 575 -27.44 18.61 12.82
CA TRP A 575 -27.93 18.76 14.19
C TRP A 575 -26.98 19.51 15.11
N LEU A 576 -25.66 19.44 14.88
CA LEU A 576 -24.66 20.06 15.74
C LEU A 576 -24.16 21.39 15.17
N ALA A 577 -23.91 21.44 13.86
CA ALA A 577 -23.32 22.60 13.18
C ALA A 577 -23.98 23.96 13.51
N PRO A 578 -25.32 24.09 13.58
CA PRO A 578 -25.98 25.36 13.90
C PRO A 578 -25.60 25.94 15.28
N TYR A 579 -25.05 25.12 16.17
CA TYR A 579 -24.72 25.49 17.55
C TYR A 579 -23.21 25.73 17.77
N LEU A 580 -22.37 25.56 16.74
CA LEU A 580 -20.91 25.62 16.87
C LEU A 580 -20.30 27.02 16.72
N GLY A 581 -21.07 28.05 16.36
CA GLY A 581 -20.56 29.40 16.06
C GLY A 581 -19.72 30.05 17.19
N ARG A 582 -19.94 29.67 18.46
CA ARG A 582 -19.21 30.20 19.63
C ARG A 582 -18.02 29.33 20.08
N VAL A 583 -17.81 28.17 19.45
CA VAL A 583 -16.76 27.21 19.86
C VAL A 583 -15.43 27.59 19.22
N SER A 584 -14.44 27.95 20.03
CA SER A 584 -13.09 28.31 19.56
C SER A 584 -11.96 27.55 20.29
N ARG A 585 -12.27 26.86 21.38
CA ARG A 585 -11.35 26.04 22.21
C ARG A 585 -12.04 24.73 22.60
N LEU A 586 -11.28 23.66 22.89
CA LEU A 586 -11.85 22.35 23.27
C LEU A 586 -12.81 22.48 24.47
N SER A 587 -12.45 23.32 25.45
CA SER A 587 -13.26 23.56 26.64
C SER A 587 -14.66 24.11 26.33
N HIS A 588 -14.87 24.75 25.17
CA HIS A 588 -16.17 25.29 24.81
C HIS A 588 -17.16 24.19 24.42
N PHE A 589 -16.71 23.02 23.95
CA PHE A 589 -17.61 21.90 23.65
C PHE A 589 -18.36 21.43 24.91
N ALA A 590 -17.67 21.40 26.07
CA ALA A 590 -18.29 21.05 27.35
C ALA A 590 -19.37 22.05 27.81
N SER A 591 -19.40 23.26 27.24
CA SER A 591 -20.39 24.29 27.55
C SER A 591 -21.61 24.29 26.62
N LEU A 592 -21.63 23.45 25.60
CA LEU A 592 -22.78 23.30 24.72
C LEU A 592 -23.97 22.73 25.50
N ASP A 593 -25.15 23.31 25.29
CA ASP A 593 -26.40 22.75 25.80
C ASP A 593 -26.82 21.54 24.96
N LEU A 594 -26.08 20.44 25.13
CA LEU A 594 -26.32 19.21 24.38
C LEU A 594 -27.74 18.69 24.60
N SER A 595 -28.31 18.91 25.78
CA SER A 595 -29.67 18.51 26.09
C SER A 595 -30.66 19.15 25.11
N SER A 596 -30.69 20.48 25.03
CA SER A 596 -31.59 21.16 24.10
C SER A 596 -31.32 20.77 22.65
N ILE A 597 -30.05 20.63 22.27
CA ILE A 597 -29.64 20.27 20.91
C ILE A 597 -30.19 18.90 20.50
N VAL A 598 -29.98 17.85 21.30
CA VAL A 598 -30.43 16.49 20.92
C VAL A 598 -31.95 16.35 21.03
N HIS A 599 -32.60 17.03 21.98
CA HIS A 599 -34.07 17.00 22.07
C HIS A 599 -34.75 17.62 20.85
N ASN A 600 -34.12 18.61 20.19
CA ASN A 600 -34.63 19.20 18.95
C ASN A 600 -34.65 18.22 17.75
N LEU A 601 -33.98 17.07 17.85
CA LEU A 601 -34.09 16.00 16.85
C LEU A 601 -35.50 15.38 16.81
N LEU A 602 -36.24 15.44 17.91
CA LEU A 602 -37.59 14.89 18.01
C LEU A 602 -38.62 15.97 17.66
N LYS A 603 -39.15 15.89 16.44
CA LYS A 603 -40.27 16.74 16.01
C LYS A 603 -41.54 16.41 16.79
N TRP A 604 -42.38 17.41 17.03
CA TRP A 604 -43.71 17.19 17.62
C TRP A 604 -44.52 16.20 16.75
N PRO A 605 -45.25 15.22 17.32
CA PRO A 605 -45.54 14.97 18.74
C PRO A 605 -44.61 13.96 19.44
N LEU A 606 -43.46 13.60 18.84
CA LEU A 606 -42.57 12.55 19.35
C LEU A 606 -42.08 12.76 20.79
N PRO A 607 -41.75 13.97 21.27
CA PRO A 607 -41.34 14.17 22.66
C PRO A 607 -42.39 13.70 23.68
N GLN A 608 -43.68 14.00 23.43
CA GLN A 608 -44.77 13.57 24.31
C GLN A 608 -44.97 12.05 24.23
N ARG A 609 -44.95 11.50 23.02
CA ARG A 609 -45.06 10.04 22.81
C ARG A 609 -43.90 9.28 23.47
N LEU A 610 -42.71 9.87 23.57
CA LEU A 610 -41.56 9.23 24.21
C LEU A 610 -41.78 9.05 25.70
N GLU A 611 -42.38 10.05 26.36
CA GLU A 611 -42.75 9.97 27.77
C GLU A 611 -43.85 8.94 28.03
N GLU A 612 -44.79 8.79 27.10
CA GLU A 612 -45.89 7.81 27.21
C GLU A 612 -45.43 6.38 26.91
N LEU A 613 -44.68 6.18 25.81
CA LEU A 613 -44.30 4.86 25.30
C LEU A 613 -43.05 4.30 25.99
N ALA A 614 -42.09 5.14 26.34
CA ALA A 614 -40.87 4.73 27.01
C ALA A 614 -40.62 5.62 28.23
N PRO A 615 -41.45 5.54 29.30
CA PRO A 615 -41.35 6.45 30.44
C PRO A 615 -40.04 6.29 31.21
N HIS A 616 -39.59 7.34 31.89
CA HIS A 616 -38.44 7.26 32.80
C HIS A 616 -38.69 6.37 34.03
N HIS A 617 -39.94 6.32 34.51
CA HIS A 617 -40.33 5.56 35.69
C HIS A 617 -41.64 4.82 35.46
N ILE A 618 -41.79 3.66 36.09
CA ILE A 618 -43.05 2.90 36.16
C ILE A 618 -43.55 2.89 37.60
N LYS A 619 -44.86 3.03 37.77
CA LYS A 619 -45.53 2.77 39.05
C LYS A 619 -45.69 1.28 39.27
N VAL A 620 -45.19 0.78 40.39
CA VAL A 620 -45.35 -0.63 40.81
C VAL A 620 -46.50 -0.76 41.83
N PRO A 621 -47.04 -1.96 42.10
CA PRO A 621 -48.21 -2.14 42.96
C PRO A 621 -48.10 -1.54 44.36
N SER A 622 -46.89 -1.42 44.91
CA SER A 622 -46.65 -0.74 46.19
C SER A 622 -46.96 0.77 46.19
N GLY A 623 -47.23 1.35 45.02
CA GLY A 623 -47.36 2.79 44.79
C GLY A 623 -46.03 3.51 44.53
N SER A 624 -44.90 2.81 44.63
CA SER A 624 -43.58 3.38 44.33
C SER A 624 -43.41 3.66 42.84
N SER A 625 -42.67 4.74 42.53
CA SER A 625 -42.23 5.07 41.17
C SER A 625 -40.78 4.62 41.00
N VAL A 626 -40.54 3.63 40.14
CA VAL A 626 -39.23 2.97 39.98
C VAL A 626 -38.65 3.33 38.61
N ARG A 627 -37.39 3.80 38.60
CA ARG A 627 -36.67 4.20 37.38
C ARG A 627 -36.39 2.99 36.50
N LEU A 628 -36.59 3.14 35.19
CA LEU A 628 -36.15 2.20 34.17
C LEU A 628 -34.74 2.54 33.71
N ASP A 629 -33.95 1.51 33.48
CA ASP A 629 -32.63 1.60 32.85
C ASP A 629 -32.71 1.07 31.42
N TYR A 630 -32.59 1.99 30.47
CA TYR A 630 -32.64 1.72 29.03
C TYR A 630 -31.26 1.44 28.43
N SER A 631 -30.17 1.50 29.20
CA SER A 631 -28.83 1.18 28.70
C SER A 631 -28.65 -0.30 28.34
N GLU A 632 -29.57 -1.15 28.79
CA GLU A 632 -29.66 -2.55 28.41
C GLU A 632 -30.89 -2.85 27.55
N HIS A 633 -30.79 -3.92 26.76
CA HIS A 633 -31.88 -4.46 25.96
C HIS A 633 -32.20 -5.90 26.37
N PRO A 634 -33.42 -6.23 26.82
CA PRO A 634 -34.53 -5.32 27.18
C PRO A 634 -34.23 -4.36 28.36
N PRO A 635 -34.93 -3.22 28.47
CA PRO A 635 -34.77 -2.28 29.58
C PRO A 635 -35.00 -2.93 30.95
N ILE A 636 -34.19 -2.52 31.93
CA ILE A 636 -34.22 -3.09 33.28
C ILE A 636 -35.11 -2.26 34.20
N LEU A 637 -35.95 -2.97 34.96
CA LEU A 637 -36.62 -2.44 36.15
C LEU A 637 -36.02 -3.12 37.40
N ALA A 638 -35.15 -2.40 38.10
CA ALA A 638 -34.55 -2.87 39.34
C ALA A 638 -35.45 -2.54 40.54
N VAL A 639 -36.18 -3.53 41.05
CA VAL A 639 -37.25 -3.33 42.02
C VAL A 639 -37.18 -4.37 43.14
N ARG A 640 -37.48 -3.95 44.37
CA ARG A 640 -37.54 -4.87 45.50
C ARG A 640 -38.68 -5.86 45.31
N LEU A 641 -38.41 -7.13 45.59
CA LEU A 641 -39.35 -8.22 45.38
C LEU A 641 -40.72 -7.96 46.03
N GLN A 642 -40.74 -7.45 47.27
CA GLN A 642 -41.98 -7.18 48.00
C GLN A 642 -42.85 -6.05 47.43
N GLU A 643 -42.30 -5.24 46.52
CA GLU A 643 -43.04 -4.16 45.87
C GLU A 643 -43.83 -4.62 44.65
N LEU A 644 -43.59 -5.87 44.20
CA LEU A 644 -44.30 -6.51 43.09
C LEU A 644 -45.36 -7.51 43.53
N PHE A 645 -45.62 -7.69 44.84
CA PHE A 645 -46.71 -8.56 45.27
C PHE A 645 -48.06 -8.09 44.70
N GLY A 646 -48.94 -9.02 44.38
CA GLY A 646 -50.18 -8.72 43.67
C GLY A 646 -50.03 -8.49 42.16
N LEU A 647 -48.80 -8.43 41.61
CA LEU A 647 -48.59 -8.32 40.17
C LEU A 647 -48.41 -9.69 39.52
N ALA A 648 -49.38 -10.09 38.71
CA ALA A 648 -49.35 -11.37 38.02
C ALA A 648 -48.37 -11.40 36.84
N ASP A 649 -48.40 -10.38 35.99
CA ASP A 649 -47.66 -10.32 34.73
C ASP A 649 -46.48 -9.34 34.78
N THR A 650 -45.43 -9.64 34.01
CA THR A 650 -44.30 -8.72 33.85
C THR A 650 -44.77 -7.39 33.22
N PRO A 651 -44.39 -6.22 33.77
CA PRO A 651 -44.72 -4.93 33.17
C PRO A 651 -44.26 -4.83 31.71
N ARG A 652 -45.06 -4.15 30.89
CA ARG A 652 -44.74 -3.88 29.49
C ARG A 652 -44.74 -2.38 29.23
N ILE A 653 -43.83 -1.94 28.37
CA ILE A 653 -43.74 -0.58 27.83
C ILE A 653 -43.94 -0.59 26.31
N ALA A 654 -43.77 0.56 25.68
CA ALA A 654 -43.91 0.78 24.24
C ALA A 654 -45.27 0.36 23.69
N GLY A 655 -46.34 0.66 24.44
CA GLY A 655 -47.71 0.24 24.08
C GLY A 655 -47.95 -1.27 24.19
N GLY A 656 -47.23 -1.96 25.10
CA GLY A 656 -47.34 -3.40 25.31
C GLY A 656 -46.33 -4.25 24.50
N ARG A 657 -45.57 -3.61 23.59
CA ARG A 657 -44.64 -4.27 22.67
C ARG A 657 -43.36 -4.76 23.35
N GLN A 658 -42.90 -4.08 24.40
CA GLN A 658 -41.65 -4.42 25.07
C GLN A 658 -41.89 -4.89 26.50
N VAL A 659 -41.52 -6.14 26.80
CA VAL A 659 -41.47 -6.67 28.18
C VAL A 659 -40.21 -6.16 28.86
N VAL A 660 -40.32 -5.67 30.10
CA VAL A 660 -39.13 -5.21 30.85
C VAL A 660 -38.40 -6.37 31.52
N LYS A 661 -37.07 -6.27 31.64
CA LYS A 661 -36.26 -7.21 32.42
C LYS A 661 -36.33 -6.82 33.89
N LEU A 662 -36.85 -7.70 34.75
CA LEU A 662 -36.93 -7.47 36.18
C LEU A 662 -35.63 -7.91 36.85
N HIS A 663 -34.97 -6.96 37.51
CA HIS A 663 -33.94 -7.27 38.50
C HIS A 663 -34.62 -7.25 39.87
N LEU A 664 -35.03 -8.43 40.34
CA LEU A 664 -35.69 -8.58 41.63
C LEU A 664 -34.65 -8.42 42.74
N LEU A 665 -34.87 -7.45 43.61
CA LEU A 665 -33.94 -7.08 44.68
C LEU A 665 -34.43 -7.54 46.04
N SER A 666 -33.50 -7.87 46.93
CA SER A 666 -33.76 -8.06 48.36
C SER A 666 -34.13 -6.74 49.05
N PRO A 667 -34.58 -6.76 50.32
CA PRO A 667 -34.80 -5.53 51.08
C PRO A 667 -33.56 -4.62 51.18
N ALA A 668 -32.35 -5.19 51.14
CA ALA A 668 -31.09 -4.46 51.12
C ALA A 668 -30.64 -4.05 49.70
N ARG A 669 -31.54 -4.08 48.70
CA ARG A 669 -31.29 -3.74 47.29
C ARG A 669 -30.21 -4.58 46.59
N ARG A 670 -30.00 -5.82 47.04
CA ARG A 670 -29.10 -6.76 46.36
C ARG A 670 -29.89 -7.60 45.35
N PRO A 671 -29.40 -7.83 44.13
CA PRO A 671 -30.06 -8.71 43.17
C PRO A 671 -30.23 -10.12 43.75
N VAL A 672 -31.44 -10.66 43.66
CA VAL A 672 -31.76 -12.04 44.09
C VAL A 672 -32.23 -12.91 42.95
N GLN A 673 -32.85 -12.33 41.92
CA GLN A 673 -33.26 -13.04 40.71
C GLN A 673 -33.37 -12.05 39.56
N VAL A 674 -33.06 -12.50 38.34
CA VAL A 674 -33.35 -11.79 37.10
C VAL A 674 -34.39 -12.58 36.32
N THR A 675 -35.45 -11.93 35.85
CA THR A 675 -36.50 -12.59 35.04
C THR A 675 -37.16 -11.62 34.06
N GLN A 676 -37.65 -12.14 32.93
CA GLN A 676 -38.59 -11.45 32.03
C GLN A 676 -39.99 -12.07 32.09
N ASP A 677 -40.15 -13.18 32.82
CA ASP A 677 -41.40 -13.90 33.04
C ASP A 677 -41.68 -13.96 34.55
N LEU A 678 -42.39 -12.94 35.03
CA LEU A 678 -42.77 -12.81 36.42
C LEU A 678 -43.76 -13.89 36.84
N ALA A 679 -44.66 -14.30 35.94
CA ALA A 679 -45.66 -15.32 36.20
C ALA A 679 -45.01 -16.69 36.47
N ASN A 680 -44.04 -17.08 35.63
CA ASN A 680 -43.27 -18.31 35.87
C ASN A 680 -42.41 -18.21 37.13
N PHE A 681 -41.81 -17.05 37.41
CA PHE A 681 -41.05 -16.83 38.63
C PHE A 681 -41.90 -17.10 39.89
N TRP A 682 -43.13 -16.59 39.95
CA TRP A 682 -44.03 -16.83 41.08
C TRP A 682 -44.38 -18.30 41.25
N ARG A 683 -44.61 -19.03 40.15
CA ARG A 683 -45.01 -20.45 40.17
C ARG A 683 -43.86 -21.39 40.55
N SER A 684 -42.65 -21.11 40.05
CA SER A 684 -41.57 -22.10 40.01
C SER A 684 -40.38 -21.76 40.89
N THR A 685 -40.03 -20.46 41.03
CA THR A 685 -38.75 -20.03 41.63
C THR A 685 -38.92 -19.29 42.95
N TYR A 686 -40.08 -18.66 43.17
CA TYR A 686 -40.33 -17.84 44.36
C TYR A 686 -40.17 -18.61 45.68
N ALA A 687 -40.59 -19.87 45.75
CA ALA A 687 -40.52 -20.67 46.98
C ALA A 687 -39.08 -20.83 47.51
N GLU A 688 -38.12 -21.02 46.61
CA GLU A 688 -36.70 -21.15 46.95
C GLU A 688 -36.11 -19.80 47.37
N VAL A 689 -36.37 -18.75 46.60
CA VAL A 689 -35.92 -17.37 46.90
C VAL A 689 -36.49 -16.89 48.23
N LYS A 690 -37.75 -17.21 48.51
CA LYS A 690 -38.42 -16.93 49.78
C LYS A 690 -37.72 -17.62 50.95
N LYS A 691 -37.30 -18.88 50.81
CA LYS A 691 -36.62 -19.63 51.90
C LYS A 691 -35.32 -18.93 52.31
N ASP A 692 -34.51 -18.50 51.35
CA ASP A 692 -33.27 -17.73 51.61
C ASP A 692 -33.57 -16.34 52.19
N LEU A 693 -34.53 -15.61 51.61
CA LEU A 693 -34.90 -14.27 52.07
C LEU A 693 -35.55 -14.26 53.46
N LYS A 694 -36.34 -15.27 53.82
CA LYS A 694 -36.95 -15.41 55.15
C LYS A 694 -35.88 -15.67 56.21
N GLY A 695 -34.81 -16.41 55.88
CA GLY A 695 -33.67 -16.62 56.76
C GLY A 695 -32.85 -15.35 56.99
N ARG A 696 -32.55 -14.60 55.91
CA ARG A 696 -31.73 -13.37 55.99
C ARG A 696 -32.48 -12.13 56.47
N TYR A 697 -33.79 -12.04 56.21
CA TYR A 697 -34.64 -10.89 56.51
C TYR A 697 -35.94 -11.31 57.21
N PRO A 698 -35.89 -11.87 58.44
CA PRO A 698 -37.04 -12.45 59.12
C PRO A 698 -38.11 -11.42 59.56
N LYS A 699 -37.74 -10.13 59.64
CA LYS A 699 -38.66 -9.04 60.01
C LYS A 699 -39.56 -8.57 58.86
N HIS A 700 -39.28 -8.98 57.63
CA HIS A 700 -40.02 -8.59 56.43
C HIS A 700 -41.16 -9.58 56.14
N TYR A 701 -42.20 -9.08 55.49
CA TYR A 701 -43.36 -9.89 55.10
C TYR A 701 -43.06 -10.71 53.83
N TRP A 702 -43.12 -12.04 53.97
CA TRP A 702 -42.88 -13.01 52.89
C TRP A 702 -44.08 -13.96 52.77
N PRO A 703 -45.12 -13.60 51.99
CA PRO A 703 -46.38 -14.36 51.90
C PRO A 703 -46.18 -15.76 51.32
N ASP A 704 -47.05 -16.71 51.68
CA ASP A 704 -47.12 -18.02 51.01
C ASP A 704 -47.67 -17.90 49.60
N ASP A 705 -48.67 -17.03 49.40
CA ASP A 705 -49.17 -16.65 48.09
C ASP A 705 -48.82 -15.19 47.76
N PRO A 706 -47.82 -14.93 46.89
CA PRO A 706 -47.42 -13.58 46.52
C PRO A 706 -48.41 -12.86 45.58
N LEU A 707 -49.35 -13.57 44.95
CA LEU A 707 -50.31 -13.00 44.00
C LEU A 707 -51.52 -12.35 44.69
N VAL A 708 -51.83 -12.75 45.92
CA VAL A 708 -52.94 -12.18 46.71
C VAL A 708 -52.45 -11.25 47.82
N ALA A 709 -51.12 -11.13 47.97
CA ALA A 709 -50.52 -10.34 49.03
C ALA A 709 -50.45 -8.85 48.68
N GLU A 710 -50.72 -7.99 49.66
CA GLU A 710 -50.58 -6.54 49.50
C GLU A 710 -49.10 -6.16 49.35
N ALA A 711 -48.76 -5.50 48.22
CA ALA A 711 -47.42 -4.97 47.99
C ALA A 711 -47.08 -3.87 48.99
N THR A 712 -45.84 -3.86 49.47
CA THR A 712 -45.40 -2.84 50.42
C THR A 712 -43.96 -2.41 50.18
N ALA A 713 -43.74 -1.10 50.22
CA ALA A 713 -42.41 -0.51 50.22
C ALA A 713 -41.77 -0.51 51.63
N ARG A 714 -42.51 -0.92 52.68
CA ARG A 714 -42.14 -0.86 54.11
C ARG A 714 -41.82 -2.25 54.67
N ILE A 715 -41.28 -2.30 55.89
CA ILE A 715 -40.89 -3.56 56.56
C ILE A 715 -42.11 -4.46 56.84
N LYS A 716 -43.28 -3.87 57.11
CA LYS A 716 -44.58 -4.58 57.24
C LYS A 716 -45.69 -3.79 56.52
N PRO A 717 -46.66 -4.47 55.89
CA PRO A 717 -47.86 -3.81 55.34
C PRO A 717 -48.68 -3.17 56.47
N ARG A 718 -49.46 -2.12 56.15
CA ARG A 718 -50.37 -1.50 57.13
C ARG A 718 -51.42 -2.55 57.47
N LYS A 719 -51.67 -2.83 58.76
CA LYS A 719 -52.89 -3.56 59.12
C LYS A 719 -54.06 -2.67 58.68
N ALA A 720 -54.94 -3.22 57.83
CA ALA A 720 -56.21 -2.60 57.48
C ALA A 720 -57.03 -2.33 58.76
#